data_AF-A0A7Y5URY0-F1
#
_entry.id   AF-A0A7Y5URY0-F1
#
_cell.length_a   1.000
_cell.length_b   1.000
_cell.length_c   1.000
_cell.angle_alpha   90.00
_cell.angle_beta   90.00
_cell.angle_gamma   90.00
#
_symmetry.space_group_name_H-M   'P 1'
#
loop_
_entity.id
_entity.type
_entity.pdbx_description
1 polymer ?
#
loop_
_entity_poly.entity_id
_entity_poly.type
_entity_poly.pdbx_seq_one_letter_code
_entity_poly.pdbx_strand_id
1 'polypeptide(L)'
;MRWLPVTALGVSVVLSACNDTASSSATTFPSGTFQVVPGQNDPNPDRNQLRFVVADHSGGFAGSLKINSVTWGRLVDVYAPLTTGGTPVRLFKDYLIPADILTDGQFYTLGRQLGTGVETLTIDGPFNADVNGQPQVDPNADDFLELFDPLAQSLQLVINKSLDPAELPPFTAVPRNAAVAITFNDLIDPATISENTIKLAVGYPPEATQIVRVIPDPNYGDVINGTFYSARILVDFTVSPFEAQANNSPVNSVGLPSAQNTAQANVAVRIPTRLASGAQFELLKSLGGSTVSFTGNGATDPFAASLDVVRAFRSGGQTTVTQDPFNGFLPDTTAPTLLSAQTCTVTPTFQNATLLTVDLQFASAACALQPRTDDIIAFNSGLFARVLSPGLAPVGGIVTNVFCELIDPPSNLGTIGVSAAEYRTPWARTLDQVSRPECWVTVQPPPTSGVGTGISTTSTFSLRFSEPMDPTRLNAFDSFQLLYGVATPALQGQVVGQVTASGDLTRYTFQPSQRLRHVNGSTETFRINLPTGTTGPVDLAGNAVDFALTDNNSNLPDFTLRSIDATIESRSVMLKFTSVDEDPTSSPAGPELRGQLIYDLLNGRVLPRSVTRISAVCDLNTPMIAVDQQLGGAAAATRLPFSPFGCRMMTMWRHADLGFFLTDDLTHNLDVEGMNWAPVNSGLQIETLPLFQMSIAHSLRLPDELIAMGAPVHPNSGISDTFDANLLNPNLDPLKVVHQKTEGYFIQPSAVFQSATGTAMAPWPMNEGKAAEDFIYYTWRDTALLSVGQPAATGGGQGVRLGNETSYDPTTPAAAYGIGLVPTIGLPLLMDFRVYPNSQIQGSNQLLGFFAIASNPVGTEIPPFWTAYTVGGIPAATGIPITVDPDSAAIAQGNLAAPGAPGALPRNQVIFFGQGDFVVRVNRAHTRWFECAPGAAGLPFNFAEPVIEPSVAALPVGTQLLVQFRGATGMNSAGNKPWEVASELDAYGNPRPGGTAFTVTFLGGTNGWRDSMAEINGSQFFQARITMVSNPISGATPELRSLGFAFAR
;
A
#
# COMPACT_ATOMS: atom_id res chain seq x y z
N MET A 1 26.89 30.90 16.40
CA MET A 1 26.44 32.31 16.49
C MET A 1 24.99 32.30 16.99
N ARG A 2 24.65 33.22 17.92
CA ARG A 2 23.36 33.44 18.61
C ARG A 2 22.96 32.45 19.70
N TRP A 3 23.47 32.75 20.90
CA TRP A 3 22.82 32.49 22.19
C TRP A 3 21.77 33.57 22.47
N LEU A 4 20.62 33.18 23.02
CA LEU A 4 19.73 34.05 23.80
C LEU A 4 19.19 33.21 24.97
N PRO A 5 19.23 33.72 26.22
CA PRO A 5 19.00 32.92 27.41
C PRO A 5 17.53 32.97 27.83
N VAL A 6 16.93 31.82 28.13
CA VAL A 6 15.69 31.76 28.90
C VAL A 6 16.07 31.50 30.35
N THR A 7 15.76 32.48 31.19
CA THR A 7 15.91 32.49 32.64
C THR A 7 15.14 31.33 33.28
N ALA A 8 15.87 30.37 33.84
CA ALA A 8 15.31 29.33 34.69
C ALA A 8 14.84 29.93 36.02
N LEU A 9 13.52 30.00 36.21
CA LEU A 9 12.92 30.12 37.54
C LEU A 9 13.06 28.75 38.22
N GLY A 10 14.02 28.65 39.13
CA GLY A 10 14.19 27.49 40.00
C GLY A 10 12.98 27.36 40.93
N VAL A 11 12.08 26.44 40.61
CA VAL A 11 11.17 25.83 41.58
C VAL A 11 11.83 24.51 41.98
N SER A 12 12.59 24.55 43.08
CA SER A 12 13.04 23.36 43.79
C SER A 12 11.82 22.66 44.38
N VAL A 13 11.25 21.70 43.65
CA VAL A 13 10.34 20.71 44.26
C VAL A 13 11.23 19.69 44.96
N VAL A 14 11.43 19.90 46.25
CA VAL A 14 11.93 18.89 47.17
C VAL A 14 10.85 17.81 47.27
N LEU A 15 10.97 16.76 46.47
CA LEU A 15 10.25 15.51 46.72
C LEU A 15 10.89 14.87 47.95
N SER A 16 10.29 15.11 49.11
CA SER A 16 10.48 14.30 50.30
C SER A 16 9.89 12.90 50.04
N ALA A 17 10.71 11.99 49.54
CA ALA A 17 10.41 10.56 49.66
C ALA A 17 10.68 10.16 51.11
N CYS A 18 9.63 9.75 51.81
CA CYS A 18 9.75 9.05 53.08
C CYS A 18 10.64 7.82 52.87
N ASN A 19 11.73 7.82 53.62
CA ASN A 19 12.70 6.76 53.75
C ASN A 19 12.05 5.58 54.48
N ASP A 20 11.74 4.50 53.77
CA ASP A 20 11.59 3.17 54.35
C ASP A 20 12.75 2.30 53.85
N THR A 21 13.76 2.19 54.71
CA THR A 21 14.84 1.18 54.76
C THR A 21 15.48 0.75 53.42
N ALA A 22 16.75 1.16 53.24
CA ALA A 22 17.68 0.57 52.28
C ALA A 22 17.61 -0.97 52.31
N SER A 23 17.12 -1.58 51.23
CA SER A 23 17.14 -3.03 51.05
C SER A 23 18.55 -3.46 50.67
N SER A 24 19.22 -4.13 51.60
CA SER A 24 20.49 -4.83 51.35
C SER A 24 20.27 -5.92 50.30
N SER A 25 21.08 -5.91 49.23
CA SER A 25 21.18 -7.04 48.31
C SER A 25 21.49 -8.33 49.08
N ALA A 26 20.99 -9.47 48.58
CA ALA A 26 21.19 -10.77 49.21
C ALA A 26 22.67 -11.22 49.19
N THR A 27 23.50 -10.60 48.33
CA THR A 27 24.93 -10.90 48.13
C THR A 27 25.88 -9.96 48.84
N THR A 28 25.39 -9.04 49.70
CA THR A 28 26.16 -8.00 50.41
C THR A 28 26.76 -6.90 49.53
N PHE A 29 26.57 -6.93 48.21
CA PHE A 29 27.05 -5.89 47.32
C PHE A 29 26.08 -4.69 47.28
N PRO A 30 26.56 -3.43 47.32
CA PRO A 30 25.70 -2.27 47.14
C PRO A 30 25.05 -2.24 45.75
N SER A 31 23.80 -1.78 45.70
CA SER A 31 23.12 -1.45 44.44
C SER A 31 23.93 -0.44 43.62
N GLY A 32 23.92 -0.61 42.30
CA GLY A 32 24.72 0.16 41.35
C GLY A 32 26.17 -0.32 41.16
N THR A 33 26.65 -1.32 41.91
CA THR A 33 28.01 -1.86 41.71
C THR A 33 28.08 -2.88 40.58
N PHE A 34 29.24 -2.99 39.93
CA PHE A 34 29.48 -3.96 38.86
C PHE A 34 29.88 -5.30 39.43
N GLN A 35 29.27 -6.38 39.00
CA GLN A 35 29.66 -7.72 39.40
C GLN A 35 29.86 -8.62 38.18
N VAL A 36 30.60 -9.68 38.40
CA VAL A 36 30.88 -10.71 37.41
C VAL A 36 29.71 -11.69 37.37
N VAL A 37 29.24 -12.03 36.17
CA VAL A 37 28.21 -13.06 35.99
C VAL A 37 28.81 -14.44 36.33
N PRO A 38 28.29 -15.17 37.34
CA PRO A 38 28.84 -16.47 37.72
C PRO A 38 28.70 -17.51 36.60
N GLY A 39 29.75 -18.28 36.34
CA GLY A 39 29.73 -19.42 35.42
C GLY A 39 29.68 -19.09 33.92
N GLN A 40 29.57 -17.80 33.54
CA GLN A 40 29.72 -17.33 32.17
C GLN A 40 31.18 -16.98 31.89
N ASN A 41 31.99 -18.03 31.69
CA ASN A 41 33.35 -17.86 31.20
C ASN A 41 33.30 -17.66 29.68
N ASP A 42 33.83 -16.53 29.19
CA ASP A 42 34.22 -16.43 27.79
C ASP A 42 35.33 -17.46 27.53
N PRO A 43 35.28 -18.25 26.43
CA PRO A 43 36.34 -19.20 26.08
C PRO A 43 37.74 -18.58 25.98
N ASN A 44 37.84 -17.25 25.84
CA ASN A 44 39.09 -16.52 25.86
C ASN A 44 39.50 -16.11 27.31
N PRO A 45 40.63 -16.61 27.84
CA PRO A 45 41.10 -16.27 29.19
C PRO A 45 41.42 -14.78 29.40
N ASP A 46 41.62 -14.00 28.33
CA ASP A 46 41.85 -12.54 28.38
C ASP A 46 40.53 -11.72 28.35
N ARG A 47 39.37 -12.35 28.14
CA ARG A 47 38.02 -11.72 28.11
C ARG A 47 37.10 -12.19 29.23
N ASN A 48 37.71 -12.73 30.26
CA ASN A 48 37.06 -13.70 31.12
C ASN A 48 36.21 -13.03 32.20
N GLN A 49 35.05 -12.44 31.83
CA GLN A 49 33.79 -12.40 32.60
C GLN A 49 32.85 -11.29 32.10
N LEU A 50 31.68 -11.67 31.54
CA LEU A 50 30.56 -10.74 31.36
C LEU A 50 30.15 -10.14 32.71
N ARG A 51 29.63 -8.91 32.67
CA ARG A 51 29.33 -8.11 33.86
C ARG A 51 27.86 -7.74 33.94
N PHE A 52 27.41 -7.45 35.16
CA PHE A 52 26.08 -6.92 35.43
C PHE A 52 26.13 -5.85 36.51
N VAL A 53 25.09 -5.01 36.59
CA VAL A 53 24.87 -3.99 37.61
C VAL A 53 23.93 -4.54 38.68
N VAL A 54 24.33 -4.47 39.94
CA VAL A 54 23.50 -4.90 41.07
C VAL A 54 22.27 -3.98 41.16
N ALA A 55 21.07 -4.54 41.04
CA ALA A 55 19.81 -3.80 41.11
C ALA A 55 19.27 -3.71 42.54
N ASP A 56 18.39 -2.75 42.83
CA ASP A 56 17.58 -2.76 44.06
C ASP A 56 16.56 -3.90 44.01
N HIS A 57 16.51 -4.74 45.05
CA HIS A 57 15.62 -5.89 45.10
C HIS A 57 15.36 -6.38 46.54
N SER A 58 14.39 -7.28 46.71
CA SER A 58 14.02 -7.92 47.99
C SER A 58 14.32 -9.43 47.98
N GLY A 59 15.38 -9.84 47.27
CA GLY A 59 15.78 -11.25 47.14
C GLY A 59 14.79 -12.14 46.38
N GLY A 60 13.80 -11.57 45.68
CA GLY A 60 12.70 -12.29 45.03
C GLY A 60 11.42 -12.39 45.86
N PHE A 61 11.44 -11.99 47.13
CA PHE A 61 10.37 -12.21 48.11
C PHE A 61 9.51 -10.96 48.40
N ALA A 62 9.49 -9.97 47.52
CA ALA A 62 8.59 -8.83 47.63
C ALA A 62 7.13 -9.29 47.73
N GLY A 63 6.36 -8.68 48.63
CA GLY A 63 4.94 -9.03 48.87
C GLY A 63 4.02 -8.77 47.66
N SER A 64 4.49 -8.04 46.66
CA SER A 64 3.84 -7.87 45.36
C SER A 64 4.87 -7.46 44.31
N LEU A 65 4.82 -8.06 43.11
CA LEU A 65 5.65 -7.65 41.99
C LEU A 65 5.04 -6.41 41.32
N LYS A 66 5.86 -5.36 41.18
CA LYS A 66 5.48 -4.06 40.63
C LYS A 66 6.54 -3.54 39.65
N ILE A 67 6.06 -2.79 38.66
CA ILE A 67 6.86 -2.07 37.68
C ILE A 67 7.31 -0.76 38.31
N ASN A 68 8.62 -0.58 38.41
CA ASN A 68 9.24 0.66 38.85
C ASN A 68 9.32 1.69 37.72
N SER A 69 9.77 1.25 36.54
CA SER A 69 9.91 2.11 35.37
C SER A 69 9.80 1.30 34.08
N VAL A 70 9.44 2.00 33.00
CA VAL A 70 9.50 1.47 31.63
C VAL A 70 10.28 2.46 30.81
N THR A 71 11.46 2.06 30.37
CA THR A 71 12.36 2.91 29.59
C THR A 71 12.60 2.31 28.21
N TRP A 72 13.04 3.11 27.25
CA TRP A 72 13.38 2.63 25.92
C TRP A 72 14.75 3.15 25.47
N GLY A 73 15.37 2.42 24.55
CA GLY A 73 16.70 2.74 24.04
C GLY A 73 17.12 1.84 22.88
N ARG A 74 18.42 1.91 22.55
CA ARG A 74 19.09 1.05 21.57
C ARG A 74 19.74 -0.13 22.29
N LEU A 75 19.62 -1.33 21.74
CA LEU A 75 20.24 -2.53 22.29
C LEU A 75 21.62 -2.74 21.65
N VAL A 76 22.69 -2.84 22.44
CA VAL A 76 24.07 -3.01 21.96
C VAL A 76 24.89 -3.98 22.81
N ASP A 77 25.91 -4.59 22.21
CA ASP A 77 27.01 -5.20 22.96
C ASP A 77 28.08 -4.14 23.27
N VAL A 78 28.48 -4.03 24.54
CA VAL A 78 29.42 -2.99 25.00
C VAL A 78 30.83 -3.55 25.13
N TYR A 79 31.79 -2.88 24.51
CA TYR A 79 33.21 -3.21 24.49
C TYR A 79 34.06 -2.10 25.11
N ALA A 80 35.21 -2.47 25.67
CA ALA A 80 36.24 -1.51 26.10
C ALA A 80 37.66 -2.07 25.89
N PRO A 81 38.64 -1.21 25.60
CA PRO A 81 40.05 -1.61 25.55
C PRO A 81 40.57 -1.96 26.96
N LEU A 82 41.51 -2.91 27.05
CA LEU A 82 42.22 -3.22 28.29
C LEU A 82 43.46 -2.32 28.45
N THR A 83 43.84 -1.98 29.69
CA THR A 83 44.97 -1.09 29.98
C THR A 83 46.34 -1.60 29.52
N THR A 84 46.48 -2.90 29.26
CA THR A 84 47.71 -3.50 28.72
C THR A 84 47.88 -3.34 27.20
N GLY A 85 46.92 -2.71 26.52
CA GLY A 85 46.82 -2.71 25.06
C GLY A 85 46.26 -4.05 24.53
N GLY A 86 45.57 -4.00 23.39
CA GLY A 86 44.96 -5.18 22.76
C GLY A 86 43.60 -4.89 22.12
N THR A 87 42.97 -5.93 21.57
CA THR A 87 41.61 -5.87 21.00
C THR A 87 40.59 -5.58 22.12
N PRO A 88 39.63 -4.66 21.94
CA PRO A 88 38.56 -4.43 22.91
C PRO A 88 37.86 -5.72 23.33
N VAL A 89 37.50 -5.80 24.60
CA VAL A 89 36.82 -6.95 25.21
C VAL A 89 35.36 -6.63 25.46
N ARG A 90 34.46 -7.59 25.23
CA ARG A 90 33.03 -7.43 25.51
C ARG A 90 32.80 -7.49 27.02
N LEU A 91 32.16 -6.47 27.57
CA LEU A 91 31.84 -6.37 29.01
C LEU A 91 30.37 -6.62 29.28
N PHE A 92 29.48 -6.12 28.41
CA PHE A 92 28.03 -6.27 28.53
C PHE A 92 27.45 -6.78 27.22
N LYS A 93 26.43 -7.63 27.32
CA LYS A 93 25.71 -8.20 26.18
C LYS A 93 24.27 -7.71 26.22
N ASP A 94 23.67 -7.38 25.08
CA ASP A 94 22.27 -6.91 25.00
C ASP A 94 22.02 -5.74 25.98
N TYR A 95 22.94 -4.78 26.07
CA TYR A 95 22.85 -3.62 26.96
C TYR A 95 22.00 -2.52 26.34
N LEU A 96 21.02 -2.01 27.08
CA LEU A 96 20.16 -0.91 26.62
C LEU A 96 20.83 0.45 26.88
N ILE A 97 21.12 1.20 25.81
CA ILE A 97 21.69 2.55 25.85
C ILE A 97 20.70 3.62 25.35
N PRO A 98 20.88 4.91 25.70
CA PRO A 98 20.08 6.01 25.21
C PRO A 98 20.26 6.19 23.69
N ALA A 99 19.20 6.64 23.01
CA ALA A 99 19.21 6.76 21.54
C ALA A 99 20.10 7.88 21.00
N ASP A 100 20.54 8.81 21.85
CA ASP A 100 21.42 9.93 21.53
C ASP A 100 22.91 9.61 21.70
N ILE A 101 23.26 8.40 22.15
CA ILE A 101 24.65 7.91 22.12
C ILE A 101 25.00 7.49 20.69
N LEU A 102 25.93 8.23 20.08
CA LEU A 102 26.38 8.06 18.70
C LEU A 102 27.91 8.02 18.65
N THR A 103 28.46 7.61 17.50
CA THR A 103 29.90 7.72 17.25
C THR A 103 30.32 9.19 17.25
N ASP A 104 31.24 9.56 18.14
CA ASP A 104 31.71 10.94 18.30
C ASP A 104 33.21 11.13 17.99
N GLY A 105 33.92 10.02 17.74
CA GLY A 105 35.36 10.01 17.43
C GLY A 105 36.26 10.32 18.62
N GLN A 106 35.71 10.36 19.84
CA GLN A 106 36.46 10.65 21.06
C GLN A 106 36.21 9.63 22.17
N PHE A 107 34.95 9.31 22.45
CA PHE A 107 34.55 8.49 23.60
C PHE A 107 33.79 7.23 23.20
N TYR A 108 32.96 7.33 22.16
CA TYR A 108 32.06 6.27 21.74
C TYR A 108 32.24 5.97 20.27
N THR A 109 32.34 4.67 19.97
CA THR A 109 32.28 4.14 18.62
C THR A 109 31.13 3.15 18.51
N LEU A 110 30.03 3.58 17.91
CA LEU A 110 28.87 2.75 17.59
C LEU A 110 29.07 2.09 16.21
N GLY A 111 28.75 0.81 16.09
CA GLY A 111 28.85 0.06 14.85
C GLY A 111 27.86 -1.10 14.79
N ARG A 112 27.83 -1.78 13.64
CA ARG A 112 27.02 -2.98 13.42
C ARG A 112 27.88 -4.11 12.86
N GLN A 113 27.71 -5.30 13.40
CA GLN A 113 28.40 -6.49 12.91
C GLN A 113 27.73 -7.02 11.64
N LEU A 114 28.46 -7.07 10.53
CA LEU A 114 27.95 -7.46 9.20
C LEU A 114 27.49 -8.93 9.08
N GLY A 115 27.84 -9.78 10.05
CA GLY A 115 27.44 -11.19 10.08
C GLY A 115 26.13 -11.42 10.82
N THR A 116 26.04 -10.90 12.04
CA THR A 116 24.96 -11.15 13.00
C THR A 116 23.89 -10.05 13.00
N GLY A 117 24.22 -8.85 12.51
CA GLY A 117 23.36 -7.67 12.60
C GLY A 117 23.37 -7.01 13.99
N VAL A 118 24.10 -7.58 14.95
CA VAL A 118 24.22 -7.05 16.32
C VAL A 118 24.90 -5.69 16.30
N GLU A 119 24.33 -4.74 17.01
CA GLU A 119 24.92 -3.42 17.21
C GLU A 119 25.93 -3.46 18.36
N THR A 120 27.02 -2.73 18.22
CA THR A 120 28.13 -2.72 19.18
C THR A 120 28.48 -1.30 19.55
N LEU A 121 28.73 -1.05 20.84
CA LEU A 121 29.29 0.19 21.35
C LEU A 121 30.67 -0.09 21.91
N THR A 122 31.72 0.51 21.34
CA THR A 122 33.03 0.55 21.98
C THR A 122 33.14 1.86 22.76
N ILE A 123 33.44 1.74 24.05
CA ILE A 123 33.84 2.86 24.90
C ILE A 123 35.36 2.96 24.80
N ASP A 124 35.87 4.08 24.32
CA ASP A 124 37.30 4.24 24.02
C ASP A 124 38.17 4.40 25.29
N GLY A 125 37.55 4.69 26.43
CA GLY A 125 38.20 4.70 27.74
C GLY A 125 38.61 3.30 28.20
N PRO A 126 39.86 3.11 28.70
CA PRO A 126 40.35 1.79 29.07
C PRO A 126 39.63 1.24 30.32
N PHE A 127 39.35 -0.04 30.31
CA PHE A 127 38.79 -0.75 31.45
C PHE A 127 39.90 -1.24 32.39
N ASN A 128 39.98 -0.68 33.60
CA ASN A 128 40.89 -1.09 34.66
C ASN A 128 40.15 -1.88 35.75
N ALA A 129 40.36 -3.19 35.86
CA ALA A 129 39.79 -3.99 36.94
C ALA A 129 40.72 -4.05 38.17
N ASP A 130 40.17 -3.87 39.36
CA ASP A 130 40.86 -4.18 40.63
C ASP A 130 40.97 -5.70 40.85
N VAL A 131 41.62 -6.10 41.95
CA VAL A 131 41.79 -7.51 42.33
C VAL A 131 40.48 -8.24 42.62
N ASN A 132 39.37 -7.52 42.79
CA ASN A 132 38.02 -8.05 42.98
C ASN A 132 37.17 -7.94 41.71
N GLY A 133 37.77 -7.53 40.59
CA GLY A 133 37.08 -7.31 39.32
C GLY A 133 36.26 -6.03 39.24
N GLN A 134 36.31 -5.12 40.22
CA GLN A 134 35.62 -3.82 40.13
C GLN A 134 36.39 -2.85 39.22
N PRO A 135 35.71 -1.97 38.47
CA PRO A 135 36.41 -0.91 37.74
C PRO A 135 37.10 0.03 38.75
N GLN A 136 38.39 0.31 38.56
CA GLN A 136 39.14 1.31 39.36
C GLN A 136 39.07 2.68 38.69
N VAL A 137 38.64 3.68 39.47
CA VAL A 137 38.72 5.09 39.08
C VAL A 137 40.18 5.52 38.95
N ASP A 138 40.64 5.80 37.72
CA ASP A 138 41.90 6.52 37.49
C ASP A 138 41.63 8.02 37.45
N PRO A 139 42.07 8.81 38.44
CA PRO A 139 41.86 10.26 38.46
C PRO A 139 42.62 11.05 37.38
N ASN A 140 43.42 10.39 36.52
CA ASN A 140 44.21 11.03 35.46
C ASN A 140 43.82 10.60 34.02
N ALA A 141 42.76 9.82 33.85
CA ALA A 141 42.25 9.37 32.54
C ALA A 141 40.73 9.57 32.44
N ASP A 142 40.20 9.66 31.22
CA ASP A 142 38.76 9.48 30.98
C ASP A 142 38.45 8.02 31.27
N ASP A 143 38.11 7.72 32.52
CA ASP A 143 37.94 6.36 33.01
C ASP A 143 36.61 5.77 32.52
N PHE A 144 36.61 4.46 32.24
CA PHE A 144 35.47 3.74 31.69
C PHE A 144 34.15 4.02 32.43
N LEU A 145 34.21 4.17 33.76
CA LEU A 145 33.05 4.43 34.61
C LEU A 145 32.36 5.76 34.29
N GLU A 146 33.13 6.83 34.06
CA GLU A 146 32.58 8.16 33.77
C GLU A 146 31.85 8.17 32.42
N LEU A 147 32.38 7.42 31.45
CA LEU A 147 31.77 7.25 30.14
C LEU A 147 30.62 6.22 30.16
N PHE A 148 30.57 5.33 31.14
CA PHE A 148 29.51 4.33 31.24
C PHE A 148 28.27 4.86 31.96
N ASP A 149 28.43 5.67 33.01
CA ASP A 149 27.32 6.19 33.82
C ASP A 149 26.17 6.85 33.02
N PRO A 150 26.44 7.69 31.99
CA PRO A 150 25.40 8.28 31.16
C PRO A 150 24.53 7.25 30.42
N LEU A 151 25.07 6.07 30.10
CA LEU A 151 24.37 5.01 29.37
C LEU A 151 23.18 4.44 30.16
N ALA A 152 23.27 4.44 31.49
CA ALA A 152 22.18 3.98 32.35
C ALA A 152 21.22 5.11 32.74
N GLN A 153 21.76 6.29 33.05
CA GLN A 153 21.01 7.37 33.68
C GLN A 153 20.17 8.20 32.70
N SER A 154 20.50 8.17 31.40
CA SER A 154 19.85 9.01 30.38
C SER A 154 18.83 8.27 29.53
N LEU A 155 18.44 7.05 29.91
CA LEU A 155 17.40 6.30 29.21
C LEU A 155 16.05 7.03 29.25
N GLN A 156 15.34 7.02 28.13
CA GLN A 156 14.09 7.76 27.99
C GLN A 156 12.91 6.98 28.58
N LEU A 157 12.03 7.68 29.31
CA LEU A 157 10.86 7.09 29.96
C LEU A 157 9.69 6.93 28.98
N VAL A 158 9.05 5.76 28.99
CA VAL A 158 7.70 5.58 28.43
C VAL A 158 6.70 6.08 29.46
N ILE A 159 6.03 7.20 29.17
CA ILE A 159 5.04 7.77 30.09
C ILE A 159 3.90 6.78 30.33
N ASN A 160 3.42 6.75 31.56
CA ASN A 160 2.33 5.89 31.97
C ASN A 160 1.01 6.33 31.34
N LYS A 161 0.66 5.77 30.19
CA LYS A 161 -0.54 6.05 29.40
C LYS A 161 -1.39 4.80 29.21
N SER A 162 -2.71 4.98 29.19
CA SER A 162 -3.70 3.92 28.98
C SER A 162 -4.18 3.86 27.52
N LEU A 163 -5.07 2.90 27.23
CA LEU A 163 -5.81 2.82 25.96
C LEU A 163 -7.23 3.41 26.06
N ASP A 164 -7.53 4.16 27.14
CA ASP A 164 -8.81 4.84 27.27
C ASP A 164 -8.98 5.88 26.15
N PRO A 165 -10.09 5.88 25.38
CA PRO A 165 -10.36 6.91 24.37
C PRO A 165 -10.34 8.35 24.91
N ALA A 166 -10.52 8.56 26.22
CA ALA A 166 -10.40 9.87 26.87
C ALA A 166 -8.95 10.28 27.19
N GLU A 167 -7.97 9.40 27.00
CA GLU A 167 -6.55 9.70 27.21
C GLU A 167 -6.05 10.71 26.17
N LEU A 168 -5.55 11.86 26.65
CA LEU A 168 -5.09 12.93 25.77
C LEU A 168 -3.62 12.73 25.34
N PRO A 169 -3.25 13.13 24.10
CA PRO A 169 -1.85 13.20 23.67
C PRO A 169 -1.05 14.22 24.50
N PRO A 170 0.30 14.17 24.49
CA PRO A 170 1.14 13.28 23.68
C PRO A 170 1.33 11.88 24.28
N PHE A 171 1.47 10.89 23.40
CA PHE A 171 2.01 9.56 23.74
C PHE A 171 3.53 9.58 23.50
N THR A 172 4.32 8.82 24.27
CA THR A 172 5.76 8.66 23.99
C THR A 172 5.94 8.14 22.57
N ALA A 173 6.76 8.80 21.77
CA ALA A 173 7.21 8.31 20.49
C ALA A 173 8.40 7.36 20.71
N VAL A 174 8.21 6.07 20.47
CA VAL A 174 9.25 5.05 20.61
C VAL A 174 9.68 4.61 19.21
N PRO A 175 10.97 4.69 18.85
CA PRO A 175 11.44 4.26 17.54
C PRO A 175 11.12 2.80 17.24
N ARG A 176 10.90 2.50 15.97
CA ARG A 176 10.35 1.21 15.53
C ARG A 176 11.28 0.03 15.79
N ASN A 177 12.59 0.24 15.71
CA ASN A 177 13.65 -0.73 16.00
C ASN A 177 14.31 -0.52 17.37
N ALA A 178 13.65 0.19 18.29
CA ALA A 178 14.13 0.29 19.67
C ALA A 178 13.84 -0.99 20.47
N ALA A 179 14.39 -1.05 21.67
CA ALA A 179 13.97 -2.00 22.70
C ALA A 179 13.40 -1.26 23.90
N VAL A 180 12.50 -1.92 24.63
CA VAL A 180 11.93 -1.43 25.89
C VAL A 180 12.42 -2.28 27.04
N ALA A 181 12.89 -1.62 28.10
CA ALA A 181 13.20 -2.25 29.38
C ALA A 181 12.09 -2.00 30.40
N ILE A 182 11.58 -3.06 31.01
CA ILE A 182 10.61 -3.03 32.11
C ILE A 182 11.35 -3.37 33.39
N THR A 183 11.53 -2.40 34.27
CA THR A 183 12.23 -2.57 35.55
C THR A 183 11.23 -2.89 36.64
N PHE A 184 11.50 -3.93 37.42
CA PHE A 184 10.65 -4.36 38.52
C PHE A 184 11.28 -4.02 39.87
N ASN A 185 10.46 -4.05 40.93
CA ASN A 185 10.92 -3.84 42.30
C ASN A 185 11.61 -5.05 42.93
N ASP A 186 11.73 -6.17 42.21
CA ASP A 186 12.35 -7.40 42.71
C ASP A 186 12.83 -8.33 41.59
N LEU A 187 13.54 -9.40 41.95
CA LEU A 187 14.07 -10.40 41.03
C LEU A 187 12.96 -11.29 40.45
N ILE A 188 13.04 -11.53 39.14
CA ILE A 188 12.03 -12.22 38.34
C ILE A 188 12.40 -13.71 38.19
N ASP A 189 11.39 -14.57 38.18
CA ASP A 189 11.56 -15.98 37.81
C ASP A 189 11.71 -16.10 36.28
N PRO A 190 12.90 -16.47 35.76
CA PRO A 190 13.14 -16.56 34.32
C PRO A 190 12.25 -17.58 33.62
N ALA A 191 11.74 -18.59 34.32
CA ALA A 191 10.83 -19.59 33.73
C ALA A 191 9.45 -19.01 33.39
N THR A 192 9.13 -17.81 33.88
CA THR A 192 7.85 -17.13 33.63
C THR A 192 7.95 -15.99 32.63
N ILE A 193 9.14 -15.72 32.09
CA ILE A 193 9.36 -14.69 31.07
C ILE A 193 9.05 -15.28 29.71
N SER A 194 7.98 -14.82 29.08
CA SER A 194 7.61 -15.23 27.73
C SER A 194 6.72 -14.19 27.05
N GLU A 195 6.52 -14.35 25.74
CA GLU A 195 5.58 -13.54 24.95
C GLU A 195 4.12 -13.70 25.41
N ASN A 196 3.81 -14.74 26.18
CA ASN A 196 2.49 -14.94 26.77
C ASN A 196 2.28 -14.15 28.07
N THR A 197 3.36 -13.84 28.79
CA THR A 197 3.30 -13.09 30.07
C THR A 197 3.61 -11.61 29.89
N ILE A 198 4.26 -11.23 28.79
CA ILE A 198 4.44 -9.84 28.35
C ILE A 198 4.05 -9.75 26.88
N LYS A 199 2.84 -9.24 26.64
CA LYS A 199 2.23 -9.18 25.31
C LYS A 199 2.44 -7.81 24.69
N LEU A 200 2.80 -7.79 23.40
CA LEU A 200 2.80 -6.56 22.61
C LEU A 200 1.58 -6.55 21.69
N ALA A 201 0.76 -5.50 21.77
CA ALA A 201 -0.38 -5.27 20.89
C ALA A 201 -0.13 -4.06 19.99
N VAL A 202 -0.54 -4.13 18.73
CA VAL A 202 -0.35 -3.09 17.71
C VAL A 202 -1.63 -2.81 16.91
N GLY A 203 -1.73 -1.64 16.29
CA GLY A 203 -2.86 -1.22 15.45
C GLY A 203 -3.59 0.03 15.96
N TYR A 204 -4.68 0.41 15.30
CA TYR A 204 -5.54 1.54 15.70
C TYR A 204 -6.99 1.04 15.89
N PRO A 205 -7.43 0.69 17.12
CA PRO A 205 -6.65 0.64 18.37
C PRO A 205 -5.66 -0.55 18.45
N PRO A 206 -4.72 -0.55 19.42
CA PRO A 206 -3.69 -1.60 19.55
C PRO A 206 -4.27 -2.91 20.12
N GLU A 207 -4.77 -3.75 19.24
CA GLU A 207 -5.44 -5.02 19.59
C GLU A 207 -4.75 -6.24 18.97
N ALA A 208 -4.07 -6.09 17.84
CA ALA A 208 -3.43 -7.21 17.15
C ALA A 208 -2.14 -7.60 17.90
N THR A 209 -2.00 -8.86 18.30
CA THR A 209 -0.78 -9.31 18.98
C THR A 209 0.39 -9.40 18.00
N GLN A 210 1.53 -8.80 18.36
CA GLN A 210 2.78 -8.91 17.64
C GLN A 210 3.77 -9.75 18.45
N ILE A 211 4.35 -10.76 17.80
CA ILE A 211 5.43 -11.58 18.35
C ILE A 211 6.71 -10.74 18.38
N VAL A 212 7.38 -10.72 19.54
CA VAL A 212 8.61 -9.95 19.80
C VAL A 212 9.54 -10.73 20.72
N ARG A 213 10.83 -10.41 20.70
CA ARG A 213 11.81 -11.08 21.56
C ARG A 213 11.69 -10.52 22.98
N VAL A 214 11.26 -11.36 23.92
CA VAL A 214 11.15 -11.04 25.35
C VAL A 214 12.21 -11.83 26.12
N ILE A 215 13.19 -11.15 26.70
CA ILE A 215 14.32 -11.79 27.41
C ILE A 215 14.57 -11.18 28.79
N PRO A 216 15.02 -11.98 29.77
CA PRO A 216 15.60 -11.42 30.99
C PRO A 216 16.81 -10.56 30.62
N ASP A 217 16.93 -9.39 31.23
CA ASP A 217 18.11 -8.55 31.02
C ASP A 217 19.32 -9.15 31.74
N PRO A 218 20.40 -9.53 31.03
CA PRO A 218 21.58 -10.12 31.66
C PRO A 218 22.42 -9.10 32.44
N ASN A 219 22.11 -7.80 32.33
CA ASN A 219 22.95 -6.72 32.82
C ASN A 219 22.42 -6.06 34.10
N TYR A 220 21.21 -6.37 34.57
CA TYR A 220 20.60 -5.74 35.76
C TYR A 220 19.91 -6.78 36.66
N GLY A 221 20.43 -7.01 37.86
CA GLY A 221 19.92 -8.05 38.75
C GLY A 221 20.79 -8.30 39.98
N ASP A 222 20.72 -9.52 40.55
CA ASP A 222 21.63 -10.00 41.60
C ASP A 222 21.82 -11.52 41.50
N VAL A 223 22.83 -12.05 42.20
CA VAL A 223 23.17 -13.48 42.22
C VAL A 223 22.57 -14.14 43.46
N ILE A 224 21.69 -15.12 43.29
CA ILE A 224 21.17 -15.92 44.40
C ILE A 224 21.67 -17.36 44.25
N ASN A 225 22.31 -17.88 45.30
CA ASN A 225 22.85 -19.25 45.31
C ASN A 225 23.76 -19.57 44.10
N GLY A 226 24.54 -18.59 43.64
CA GLY A 226 25.46 -18.74 42.51
C GLY A 226 24.81 -18.66 41.12
N THR A 227 23.52 -18.30 41.03
CA THR A 227 22.82 -18.06 39.76
C THR A 227 22.37 -16.61 39.66
N PHE A 228 22.61 -15.96 38.52
CA PHE A 228 22.14 -14.60 38.26
C PHE A 228 20.63 -14.60 37.96
N TYR A 229 19.90 -13.66 38.56
CA TYR A 229 18.49 -13.40 38.29
C TYR A 229 18.30 -11.92 37.96
N SER A 230 17.50 -11.66 36.93
CA SER A 230 17.27 -10.29 36.46
C SER A 230 16.19 -9.59 37.26
N ALA A 231 16.35 -8.27 37.45
CA ALA A 231 15.31 -7.36 37.94
C ALA A 231 14.63 -6.58 36.77
N ARG A 232 15.05 -6.83 35.54
CA ARG A 232 14.63 -6.08 34.34
C ARG A 232 14.33 -7.02 33.18
N ILE A 233 13.30 -6.72 32.41
CA ILE A 233 12.96 -7.51 31.21
C ILE A 233 13.10 -6.63 29.98
N LEU A 234 13.76 -7.15 28.96
CA LEU A 234 13.88 -6.49 27.67
C LEU A 234 12.82 -7.03 26.71
N VAL A 235 12.12 -6.11 26.07
CA VAL A 235 11.21 -6.35 24.95
C VAL A 235 11.85 -5.72 23.73
N ASP A 236 12.50 -6.55 22.92
CA ASP A 236 13.15 -6.17 21.68
C ASP A 236 12.15 -6.31 20.53
N PHE A 237 11.89 -5.18 19.85
CA PHE A 237 10.92 -5.16 18.77
C PHE A 237 11.47 -5.81 17.51
N THR A 238 12.79 -5.92 17.38
CA THR A 238 13.47 -6.55 16.24
C THR A 238 14.00 -7.93 16.59
N VAL A 239 14.10 -8.79 15.57
CA VAL A 239 14.68 -10.14 15.69
C VAL A 239 15.46 -10.41 14.41
N SER A 240 16.79 -10.44 14.50
CA SER A 240 17.66 -10.82 13.39
C SER A 240 17.53 -12.32 13.05
N PRO A 241 17.96 -12.78 11.86
CA PRO A 241 18.03 -14.21 11.53
C PRO A 241 18.85 -15.03 12.52
N PHE A 242 19.92 -14.45 13.05
CA PHE A 242 20.79 -15.10 14.01
C PHE A 242 20.05 -15.36 15.34
N GLU A 243 19.34 -14.35 15.85
CA GLU A 243 18.56 -14.47 17.08
C GLU A 243 17.32 -15.35 16.91
N ALA A 244 16.67 -15.26 15.75
CA ALA A 244 15.54 -16.11 15.37
C ALA A 244 15.92 -17.59 15.41
N GLN A 245 17.10 -17.96 14.90
CA GLN A 245 17.60 -19.33 14.94
C GLN A 245 17.90 -19.79 16.37
N ALA A 246 18.47 -18.92 17.22
CA ALA A 246 18.79 -19.24 18.60
C ALA A 246 17.54 -19.44 19.47
N ASN A 247 16.49 -18.66 19.23
CA ASN A 247 15.28 -18.61 20.07
C ASN A 247 14.05 -19.29 19.44
N ASN A 248 14.15 -19.80 18.21
CA ASN A 248 13.05 -20.35 17.42
C ASN A 248 11.88 -19.36 17.23
N SER A 249 12.22 -18.07 17.06
CA SER A 249 11.27 -16.98 16.81
C SER A 249 11.24 -16.61 15.32
N PRO A 250 10.16 -16.01 14.80
CA PRO A 250 10.15 -15.44 13.45
C PRO A 250 11.16 -14.29 13.32
N VAL A 251 11.76 -14.13 12.14
CA VAL A 251 12.61 -12.97 11.82
C VAL A 251 11.74 -11.71 11.74
N ASN A 252 12.18 -10.63 12.38
CA ASN A 252 11.56 -9.31 12.29
C ASN A 252 12.63 -8.21 12.23
N SER A 253 13.09 -7.84 11.03
CA SER A 253 14.07 -6.75 10.87
C SER A 253 13.47 -5.34 10.90
N VAL A 254 12.14 -5.21 10.83
CA VAL A 254 11.47 -3.90 10.74
C VAL A 254 11.10 -3.35 12.12
N GLY A 255 10.77 -4.23 13.07
CA GLY A 255 10.33 -3.83 14.39
C GLY A 255 8.83 -3.52 14.45
N LEU A 256 8.46 -2.38 15.02
CA LEU A 256 7.07 -1.94 15.15
C LEU A 256 6.49 -1.44 13.80
N PRO A 257 5.17 -1.54 13.58
CA PRO A 257 4.52 -0.88 12.45
C PRO A 257 4.66 0.65 12.55
N SER A 258 4.63 1.33 11.42
CA SER A 258 4.74 2.80 11.35
C SER A 258 3.49 3.49 11.90
N ALA A 259 3.67 4.53 12.71
CA ALA A 259 2.55 5.36 13.15
C ALA A 259 1.96 6.19 12.00
N GLN A 260 0.62 6.28 11.96
CA GLN A 260 -0.16 6.95 10.91
C GLN A 260 -0.54 8.39 11.30
N ASN A 261 -0.42 8.74 12.58
CA ASN A 261 -0.66 10.09 13.11
C ASN A 261 0.11 10.29 14.42
N THR A 262 0.15 11.51 14.93
CA THR A 262 0.86 11.87 16.17
C THR A 262 -0.03 11.87 17.42
N ALA A 263 -1.35 11.68 17.26
CA ALA A 263 -2.33 11.90 18.31
C ALA A 263 -2.74 10.63 19.08
N GLN A 264 -2.57 9.45 18.48
CA GLN A 264 -3.07 8.17 19.01
C GLN A 264 -1.92 7.20 19.29
N ALA A 265 -2.08 6.37 20.31
CA ALA A 265 -1.24 5.19 20.51
C ALA A 265 -1.58 4.12 19.47
N ASN A 266 -0.55 3.49 18.93
CA ASN A 266 -0.67 2.36 18.03
C ASN A 266 0.05 1.12 18.53
N VAL A 267 0.65 1.20 19.72
CA VAL A 267 1.35 0.11 20.40
C VAL A 267 0.98 0.11 21.88
N ALA A 268 0.82 -1.08 22.45
CA ALA A 268 0.63 -1.27 23.87
C ALA A 268 1.37 -2.51 24.38
N VAL A 269 2.16 -2.33 25.44
CA VAL A 269 2.66 -3.46 26.24
C VAL A 269 1.62 -3.81 27.28
N ARG A 270 1.22 -5.08 27.33
CA ARG A 270 0.20 -5.63 28.23
C ARG A 270 0.81 -6.74 29.10
N ILE A 271 0.70 -6.60 30.42
CA ILE A 271 1.14 -7.60 31.39
C ILE A 271 -0.08 -8.13 32.15
N PRO A 272 -0.50 -9.38 31.88
CA PRO A 272 -1.61 -10.04 32.57
C PRO A 272 -1.35 -10.17 34.08
N THR A 273 -2.37 -9.92 34.90
CA THR A 273 -2.26 -10.04 36.37
C THR A 273 -3.01 -11.24 36.95
N ARG A 274 -3.89 -11.87 36.17
CA ARG A 274 -4.58 -13.12 36.54
C ARG A 274 -4.77 -14.06 35.35
N LEU A 275 -4.92 -15.35 35.65
CA LEU A 275 -5.30 -16.36 34.67
C LEU A 275 -6.73 -16.12 34.17
N ALA A 276 -6.97 -16.41 32.89
CA ALA A 276 -8.27 -16.23 32.24
C ALA A 276 -8.51 -17.37 31.23
N SER A 277 -9.59 -18.12 31.43
CA SER A 277 -9.94 -19.26 30.58
C SER A 277 -10.08 -18.84 29.11
N GLY A 278 -9.31 -19.47 28.23
CA GLY A 278 -9.34 -19.22 26.78
C GLY A 278 -8.46 -18.07 26.28
N ALA A 279 -7.79 -17.31 27.17
CA ALA A 279 -6.99 -16.14 26.77
C ALA A 279 -5.64 -16.00 27.51
N GLN A 280 -5.52 -16.49 28.75
CA GLN A 280 -4.30 -16.38 29.57
C GLN A 280 -4.09 -17.62 30.46
N PHE A 281 -2.98 -18.32 30.24
CA PHE A 281 -2.66 -19.57 30.95
C PHE A 281 -1.42 -19.50 31.85
N GLU A 282 -0.62 -18.44 31.72
CA GLU A 282 0.63 -18.24 32.47
C GLU A 282 0.67 -16.83 33.04
N LEU A 283 1.51 -16.57 34.04
CA LEU A 283 1.68 -15.23 34.63
C LEU A 283 3.15 -15.00 34.93
N LEU A 284 3.58 -13.75 34.78
CA LEU A 284 4.91 -13.30 35.20
C LEU A 284 5.00 -13.32 36.74
N LYS A 285 6.07 -13.89 37.27
CA LYS A 285 6.29 -14.03 38.72
C LYS A 285 7.66 -13.56 39.16
N SER A 286 7.74 -13.09 40.42
CA SER A 286 9.02 -12.96 41.11
C SER A 286 9.60 -14.33 41.43
N LEU A 287 10.89 -14.38 41.76
CA LEU A 287 11.56 -15.63 42.18
C LEU A 287 10.89 -16.28 43.41
N GLY A 288 10.30 -15.47 44.30
CA GLY A 288 9.50 -15.93 45.45
C GLY A 288 8.04 -16.30 45.12
N GLY A 289 7.61 -16.16 43.87
CA GLY A 289 6.31 -16.61 43.36
C GLY A 289 5.19 -15.55 43.31
N SER A 290 5.47 -14.29 43.67
CA SER A 290 4.49 -13.20 43.62
C SER A 290 4.19 -12.79 42.17
N THR A 291 2.92 -12.67 41.79
CA THR A 291 2.53 -12.17 40.45
C THR A 291 2.52 -10.66 40.38
N VAL A 292 2.52 -10.11 39.16
CA VAL A 292 2.32 -8.67 38.93
C VAL A 292 0.98 -8.22 39.51
N SER A 293 1.00 -7.16 40.32
CA SER A 293 -0.22 -6.63 40.93
C SER A 293 -1.03 -5.80 39.93
N PHE A 294 -2.37 -5.89 39.97
CA PHE A 294 -3.21 -4.96 39.21
C PHE A 294 -3.17 -3.55 39.79
N THR A 295 -2.97 -3.42 41.10
CA THR A 295 -2.96 -2.12 41.81
C THR A 295 -1.55 -1.60 42.03
N GLY A 296 -1.37 -0.28 41.93
CA GLY A 296 -0.08 0.36 42.17
C GLY A 296 0.94 0.16 41.04
N ASN A 297 0.46 -0.17 39.83
CA ASN A 297 1.25 -0.38 38.63
C ASN A 297 0.91 0.62 37.50
N GLY A 298 0.31 1.76 37.83
CA GLY A 298 -0.04 2.79 36.84
C GLY A 298 -1.30 2.46 36.03
N ALA A 299 -1.25 2.66 34.71
CA ALA A 299 -2.36 2.44 33.80
C ALA A 299 -2.70 0.94 33.67
N THR A 300 -3.99 0.65 33.64
CA THR A 300 -4.54 -0.70 33.66
C THR A 300 -5.77 -0.80 32.75
N ASP A 301 -6.03 -1.99 32.21
CA ASP A 301 -7.24 -2.30 31.46
C ASP A 301 -8.16 -3.20 32.33
N PRO A 302 -9.19 -2.62 32.99
CA PRO A 302 -10.12 -3.39 33.81
C PRO A 302 -11.12 -4.20 32.98
N PHE A 303 -11.20 -3.97 31.67
CA PHE A 303 -12.13 -4.65 30.78
C PHE A 303 -11.53 -5.92 30.17
N ALA A 304 -10.19 -6.04 30.14
CA ALA A 304 -9.50 -7.27 29.79
C ALA A 304 -9.82 -8.41 30.78
N ALA A 305 -10.08 -9.61 30.25
CA ALA A 305 -10.39 -10.78 31.07
C ALA A 305 -9.25 -11.12 32.07
N SER A 306 -8.00 -10.87 31.70
CA SER A 306 -6.79 -11.07 32.50
C SER A 306 -6.39 -9.88 33.38
N LEU A 307 -7.17 -8.79 33.37
CA LEU A 307 -6.89 -7.55 34.11
C LEU A 307 -5.46 -7.06 33.86
N ASP A 308 -5.20 -6.53 32.67
CA ASP A 308 -3.84 -6.24 32.23
C ASP A 308 -3.33 -4.93 32.82
N VAL A 309 -2.05 -4.89 33.21
CA VAL A 309 -1.30 -3.64 33.34
C VAL A 309 -0.89 -3.21 31.93
N VAL A 310 -1.12 -1.93 31.59
CA VAL A 310 -0.95 -1.42 30.23
C VAL A 310 0.06 -0.28 30.20
N ARG A 311 0.87 -0.25 29.14
CA ARG A 311 1.68 0.91 28.74
C ARG A 311 1.43 1.18 27.26
N ALA A 312 0.61 2.18 26.98
CA ALA A 312 0.32 2.61 25.62
C ALA A 312 1.34 3.66 25.15
N PHE A 313 1.85 3.52 23.95
CA PHE A 313 2.73 4.49 23.33
C PHE A 313 2.54 4.51 21.81
N ARG A 314 3.17 5.47 21.16
CA ARG A 314 3.17 5.59 19.71
C ARG A 314 4.51 5.10 19.18
N SER A 315 4.51 4.24 18.17
CA SER A 315 5.75 3.94 17.46
C SER A 315 6.20 5.14 16.61
N GLY A 316 7.46 5.17 16.20
CA GLY A 316 7.91 6.12 15.18
C GLY A 316 7.12 5.97 13.88
N GLY A 317 6.89 7.09 13.19
CA GLY A 317 6.18 7.13 11.91
C GLY A 317 7.05 7.67 10.77
N GLN A 318 6.52 7.60 9.55
CA GLN A 318 7.20 8.21 8.39
C GLN A 318 7.39 9.72 8.62
N THR A 319 8.57 10.24 8.29
CA THR A 319 8.93 11.65 8.51
C THR A 319 7.91 12.62 7.90
N THR A 320 7.36 12.28 6.73
CA THR A 320 6.35 13.07 6.02
C THR A 320 4.98 13.12 6.71
N VAL A 321 4.69 12.17 7.61
CA VAL A 321 3.39 12.02 8.29
C VAL A 321 3.48 12.50 9.73
N THR A 322 4.46 12.01 10.49
CA THR A 322 4.57 12.26 11.93
C THR A 322 5.65 13.28 12.29
N GLN A 323 6.49 13.68 11.33
CA GLN A 323 7.68 14.53 11.53
C GLN A 323 8.74 13.90 12.45
N ASP A 324 8.64 12.60 12.71
CA ASP A 324 9.71 11.89 13.42
C ASP A 324 10.94 11.81 12.53
N PRO A 325 12.16 12.06 13.06
CA PRO A 325 13.38 11.90 12.29
C PRO A 325 13.61 10.43 11.93
N PHE A 326 14.47 10.19 10.93
CA PHE A 326 14.88 8.84 10.51
C PHE A 326 13.71 7.89 10.20
N ASN A 327 12.61 8.41 9.66
CA ASN A 327 11.38 7.65 9.39
C ASN A 327 10.84 6.86 10.61
N GLY A 328 11.09 7.39 11.81
CA GLY A 328 10.65 6.80 13.06
C GLY A 328 11.51 5.62 13.53
N PHE A 329 12.71 5.44 12.97
CA PHE A 329 13.72 4.51 13.47
C PHE A 329 14.73 5.19 14.39
N LEU A 330 15.54 4.40 15.10
CA LEU A 330 16.66 4.91 15.88
C LEU A 330 17.62 5.70 14.96
N PRO A 331 18.33 6.72 15.49
CA PRO A 331 19.23 7.53 14.69
C PRO A 331 20.23 6.68 13.91
N ASP A 332 20.21 6.80 12.60
CA ASP A 332 21.17 6.16 11.72
C ASP A 332 21.63 7.17 10.68
N THR A 333 22.93 7.39 10.64
CA THR A 333 23.58 8.31 9.71
C THR A 333 24.51 7.59 8.75
N THR A 334 24.60 6.26 8.84
CA THR A 334 25.48 5.47 7.98
C THR A 334 24.73 5.10 6.73
N ALA A 335 25.33 5.34 5.57
CA ALA A 335 24.73 4.87 4.32
C ALA A 335 24.85 3.34 4.22
N PRO A 336 23.81 2.63 3.75
CA PRO A 336 23.89 1.19 3.54
C PRO A 336 24.92 0.86 2.46
N THR A 337 25.69 -0.22 2.64
CA THR A 337 26.70 -0.69 1.68
C THR A 337 26.32 -2.04 1.06
N LEU A 338 26.78 -2.34 -0.16
CA LEU A 338 26.64 -3.69 -0.73
C LEU A 338 27.66 -4.65 -0.13
N LEU A 339 27.24 -5.87 0.17
CA LEU A 339 28.10 -6.96 0.62
C LEU A 339 28.35 -7.95 -0.52
N SER A 340 29.60 -8.39 -0.66
CA SER A 340 29.92 -9.48 -1.59
C SER A 340 29.29 -10.78 -1.12
N ALA A 341 28.93 -11.65 -2.07
CA ALA A 341 28.35 -12.97 -1.80
C ALA A 341 29.20 -14.06 -2.48
N GLN A 342 30.48 -14.12 -2.11
CA GLN A 342 31.44 -14.99 -2.79
C GLN A 342 31.53 -16.33 -2.09
N THR A 343 31.16 -17.41 -2.78
CA THR A 343 31.33 -18.75 -2.25
C THR A 343 32.81 -19.13 -2.22
N CYS A 344 33.27 -19.66 -1.09
CA CYS A 344 34.64 -20.15 -0.91
C CYS A 344 34.65 -21.46 -0.10
N THR A 345 35.77 -22.17 -0.18
CA THR A 345 36.09 -23.27 0.73
C THR A 345 37.09 -22.76 1.75
N VAL A 346 36.80 -22.97 3.03
CA VAL A 346 37.64 -22.56 4.15
C VAL A 346 38.36 -23.79 4.69
N THR A 347 39.69 -23.69 4.80
CA THR A 347 40.53 -24.73 5.40
C THR A 347 41.19 -24.15 6.66
N PRO A 348 40.72 -24.53 7.86
CA PRO A 348 41.37 -24.13 9.10
C PRO A 348 42.79 -24.71 9.20
N THR A 349 43.79 -23.85 9.42
CA THR A 349 45.19 -24.23 9.61
C THR A 349 45.62 -24.14 11.08
N PHE A 350 44.93 -23.32 11.88
CA PHE A 350 45.11 -23.20 13.32
C PHE A 350 43.81 -22.77 13.99
N GLN A 351 43.52 -23.31 15.18
CA GLN A 351 42.38 -22.91 16.01
C GLN A 351 42.81 -22.87 17.48
N ASN A 352 42.53 -21.77 18.17
CA ASN A 352 42.69 -21.62 19.61
C ASN A 352 41.49 -20.87 20.21
N ALA A 353 40.60 -21.59 20.89
CA ALA A 353 39.32 -21.08 21.36
C ALA A 353 38.55 -20.37 20.22
N THR A 354 38.42 -19.04 20.30
CA THR A 354 37.73 -18.21 19.29
C THR A 354 38.63 -17.76 18.15
N LEU A 355 39.96 -17.84 18.28
CA LEU A 355 40.92 -17.42 17.26
C LEU A 355 41.15 -18.52 16.24
N LEU A 356 41.18 -18.14 14.96
CA LEU A 356 41.27 -19.05 13.83
C LEU A 356 42.23 -18.49 12.78
N THR A 357 43.11 -19.33 12.25
CA THR A 357 43.82 -19.05 11.00
C THR A 357 43.28 -19.97 9.92
N VAL A 358 42.92 -19.40 8.76
CA VAL A 358 42.34 -20.15 7.66
C VAL A 358 43.00 -19.87 6.33
N ASP A 359 42.95 -20.85 5.44
CA ASP A 359 43.15 -20.66 4.01
C ASP A 359 41.80 -20.59 3.30
N LEU A 360 41.61 -19.59 2.45
CA LEU A 360 40.41 -19.36 1.66
C LEU A 360 40.67 -19.75 0.20
N GLN A 361 39.89 -20.68 -0.33
CA GLN A 361 39.83 -20.99 -1.76
C GLN A 361 38.52 -20.45 -2.33
N PHE A 362 38.57 -19.38 -3.10
CA PHE A 362 37.39 -18.85 -3.77
C PHE A 362 36.93 -19.79 -4.89
N ALA A 363 35.62 -19.99 -5.02
CA ALA A 363 35.05 -20.81 -6.09
C ALA A 363 35.29 -20.17 -7.48
N SER A 364 35.30 -18.85 -7.54
CA SER A 364 35.71 -18.07 -8.72
C SER A 364 36.99 -17.31 -8.42
N ALA A 365 38.10 -17.71 -9.04
CA ALA A 365 39.39 -17.02 -8.91
C ALA A 365 39.32 -15.56 -9.38
N ALA A 366 38.43 -15.24 -10.33
CA ALA A 366 38.21 -13.87 -10.80
C ALA A 366 37.56 -12.98 -9.74
N CYS A 367 36.79 -13.54 -8.79
CA CYS A 367 36.24 -12.79 -7.68
C CYS A 367 37.13 -12.74 -6.45
N ALA A 368 38.22 -13.50 -6.38
CA ALA A 368 39.06 -13.52 -5.19
C ALA A 368 39.57 -12.11 -4.86
N LEU A 369 39.30 -11.67 -3.63
CA LEU A 369 39.71 -10.37 -3.08
C LEU A 369 40.73 -10.57 -1.98
N GLN A 370 41.55 -9.54 -1.73
CA GLN A 370 42.43 -9.51 -0.57
C GLN A 370 41.59 -9.31 0.69
N PRO A 371 41.69 -10.20 1.70
CA PRO A 371 40.95 -10.02 2.92
C PRO A 371 41.36 -8.79 3.71
N ARG A 372 40.38 -8.09 4.27
CA ARG A 372 40.57 -6.86 5.05
C ARG A 372 40.04 -7.05 6.46
N THR A 373 40.53 -6.23 7.37
CA THR A 373 39.96 -6.16 8.72
C THR A 373 38.46 -5.94 8.65
N ASP A 374 37.73 -6.66 9.49
CA ASP A 374 36.26 -6.66 9.61
C ASP A 374 35.48 -7.35 8.49
N ASP A 375 36.15 -7.89 7.46
CA ASP A 375 35.49 -8.80 6.52
C ASP A 375 34.99 -10.06 7.24
N ILE A 376 33.88 -10.64 6.75
CA ILE A 376 33.20 -11.76 7.39
C ILE A 376 33.31 -13.03 6.55
N ILE A 377 33.57 -14.14 7.24
CA ILE A 377 33.46 -15.50 6.71
C ILE A 377 32.26 -16.16 7.37
N ALA A 378 31.21 -16.39 6.58
CA ALA A 378 29.98 -17.06 7.03
C ALA A 378 30.05 -18.55 6.66
N PHE A 379 30.24 -19.42 7.64
CA PHE A 379 30.33 -20.86 7.44
C PHE A 379 28.93 -21.47 7.22
N ASN A 380 28.85 -22.52 6.40
CA ASN A 380 27.60 -23.26 6.22
C ASN A 380 27.06 -23.91 7.52
N SER A 381 27.89 -24.03 8.55
CA SER A 381 27.49 -24.50 9.89
C SER A 381 26.70 -23.46 10.69
N GLY A 382 26.55 -22.23 10.19
CA GLY A 382 25.94 -21.11 10.91
C GLY A 382 26.92 -20.33 11.80
N LEU A 383 28.20 -20.71 11.81
CA LEU A 383 29.25 -19.93 12.47
C LEU A 383 29.65 -18.73 11.60
N PHE A 384 30.11 -17.66 12.26
CA PHE A 384 30.70 -16.50 11.59
C PHE A 384 32.11 -16.27 12.14
N ALA A 385 33.03 -15.88 11.27
CA ALA A 385 34.33 -15.35 11.69
C ALA A 385 34.57 -13.96 11.08
N ARG A 386 35.17 -13.09 11.88
CA ARG A 386 35.62 -11.75 11.50
C ARG A 386 37.12 -11.76 11.26
N VAL A 387 37.57 -11.16 10.17
CA VAL A 387 39.00 -11.00 9.87
C VAL A 387 39.61 -9.93 10.79
N LEU A 388 40.69 -10.27 11.50
CA LEU A 388 41.33 -9.37 12.46
C LEU A 388 42.45 -8.52 11.85
N SER A 389 43.05 -8.98 10.75
CA SER A 389 44.14 -8.27 10.08
C SER A 389 44.12 -8.52 8.57
N PRO A 390 44.57 -7.57 7.74
CA PRO A 390 44.59 -7.75 6.28
C PRO A 390 45.37 -8.99 5.86
N GLY A 391 44.77 -9.81 5.00
CA GLY A 391 45.38 -11.00 4.42
C GLY A 391 46.33 -10.67 3.27
N LEU A 392 46.96 -11.70 2.70
CA LEU A 392 47.74 -11.58 1.47
C LEU A 392 46.83 -11.38 0.25
N ALA A 393 47.38 -10.82 -0.82
CA ALA A 393 46.69 -10.77 -2.10
C ALA A 393 46.45 -12.20 -2.64
N PRO A 394 45.29 -12.47 -3.27
CA PRO A 394 44.96 -13.80 -3.77
C PRO A 394 45.86 -14.23 -4.92
N VAL A 395 46.30 -15.49 -4.90
CA VAL A 395 47.08 -16.13 -5.97
C VAL A 395 46.31 -17.35 -6.47
N GLY A 396 45.90 -17.35 -7.74
CA GLY A 396 45.10 -18.45 -8.31
C GLY A 396 43.74 -18.67 -7.64
N GLY A 397 43.20 -17.63 -6.98
CA GLY A 397 41.96 -17.72 -6.19
C GLY A 397 42.14 -18.24 -4.77
N ILE A 398 43.38 -18.38 -4.28
CA ILE A 398 43.69 -18.79 -2.91
C ILE A 398 44.27 -17.62 -2.12
N VAL A 399 43.82 -17.45 -0.88
CA VAL A 399 44.46 -16.61 0.12
C VAL A 399 44.82 -17.47 1.32
N THR A 400 46.09 -17.47 1.72
CA THR A 400 46.57 -18.27 2.85
C THR A 400 46.79 -17.43 4.10
N ASN A 401 46.75 -18.07 5.27
CA ASN A 401 47.03 -17.49 6.58
C ASN A 401 46.15 -16.30 6.96
N VAL A 402 44.85 -16.36 6.67
CA VAL A 402 43.89 -15.32 7.06
C VAL A 402 43.57 -15.46 8.55
N PHE A 403 43.96 -14.45 9.33
CA PHE A 403 43.75 -14.44 10.78
C PHE A 403 42.39 -13.86 11.15
N CYS A 404 41.58 -14.67 11.83
CA CYS A 404 40.17 -14.42 12.09
C CYS A 404 39.80 -14.73 13.55
N GLU A 405 38.63 -14.24 13.95
CA GLU A 405 37.98 -14.51 15.23
C GLU A 405 36.55 -14.97 15.01
N LEU A 406 36.13 -16.04 15.67
CA LEU A 406 34.74 -16.50 15.67
C LEU A 406 33.85 -15.54 16.47
N ILE A 407 32.71 -15.19 15.89
CA ILE A 407 31.68 -14.35 16.49
C ILE A 407 30.69 -15.27 17.22
N ASP A 408 30.50 -15.03 18.53
CA ASP A 408 29.60 -15.78 19.42
C ASP A 408 29.61 -17.32 19.21
N PRO A 409 30.78 -17.98 19.31
CA PRO A 409 30.84 -19.42 19.15
C PRO A 409 30.10 -20.13 20.30
N PRO A 410 29.53 -21.32 20.04
CA PRO A 410 28.89 -22.12 21.08
C PRO A 410 29.90 -22.54 22.16
N SER A 411 29.44 -22.69 23.40
CA SER A 411 30.27 -23.02 24.56
C SER A 411 31.01 -24.36 24.46
N ASN A 412 30.56 -25.26 23.57
CA ASN A 412 31.17 -26.55 23.26
C ASN A 412 31.77 -26.57 21.84
N LEU A 413 32.46 -25.51 21.44
CA LEU A 413 33.09 -25.41 20.13
C LEU A 413 34.08 -26.57 19.89
N GLY A 414 33.76 -27.43 18.92
CA GLY A 414 34.66 -28.46 18.41
C GLY A 414 35.70 -27.91 17.42
N THR A 415 36.57 -28.80 16.92
CA THR A 415 37.49 -28.45 15.83
C THR A 415 36.70 -28.16 14.55
N ILE A 416 36.93 -26.98 13.95
CA ILE A 416 36.34 -26.63 12.66
C ILE A 416 37.09 -27.41 11.56
N GLY A 417 36.35 -28.15 10.75
CA GLY A 417 36.88 -28.86 9.59
C GLY A 417 36.86 -28.00 8.32
N VAL A 418 37.39 -28.57 7.23
CA VAL A 418 37.23 -27.98 5.89
C VAL A 418 35.74 -27.86 5.58
N SER A 419 35.29 -26.67 5.21
CA SER A 419 33.88 -26.39 4.99
C SER A 419 33.66 -25.37 3.88
N ALA A 420 32.51 -25.45 3.23
CA ALA A 420 32.06 -24.38 2.35
C ALA A 420 31.57 -23.19 3.20
N ALA A 421 31.87 -21.99 2.72
CA ALA A 421 31.52 -20.73 3.36
C ALA A 421 31.22 -19.65 2.31
N GLU A 422 30.73 -18.52 2.78
CA GLU A 422 30.55 -17.30 2.02
C GLU A 422 31.48 -16.22 2.57
N TYR A 423 32.31 -15.65 1.71
CA TYR A 423 33.14 -14.51 2.01
C TYR A 423 32.37 -13.21 1.71
N ARG A 424 32.24 -12.38 2.75
CA ARG A 424 31.47 -11.12 2.71
C ARG A 424 32.40 -9.95 3.01
N THR A 425 32.55 -9.08 2.02
CA THR A 425 33.28 -7.81 2.16
C THR A 425 32.42 -6.65 1.65
N PRO A 426 32.39 -5.51 2.36
CA PRO A 426 31.70 -4.30 1.90
C PRO A 426 32.27 -3.76 0.59
N TRP A 427 31.38 -3.21 -0.24
CA TRP A 427 31.74 -2.43 -1.39
C TRP A 427 32.32 -1.09 -0.94
N ALA A 428 33.64 -0.95 -1.06
CA ALA A 428 34.42 0.22 -0.64
C ALA A 428 35.05 0.97 -1.84
N ARG A 429 34.71 0.58 -3.07
CA ARG A 429 35.21 1.15 -4.34
C ARG A 429 36.75 1.21 -4.44
N THR A 430 37.44 0.28 -3.81
CA THR A 430 38.90 0.16 -3.96
C THR A 430 39.25 -0.36 -5.36
N LEU A 431 40.49 -0.13 -5.81
CA LEU A 431 40.93 -0.43 -7.18
C LEU A 431 40.69 -1.89 -7.62
N ASP A 432 40.84 -2.85 -6.70
CA ASP A 432 40.56 -4.27 -6.92
C ASP A 432 39.06 -4.57 -7.05
N GLN A 433 38.18 -3.82 -6.38
CA GLN A 433 36.73 -4.02 -6.39
C GLN A 433 36.07 -3.42 -7.64
N VAL A 434 36.40 -2.17 -7.99
CA VAL A 434 35.93 -1.48 -9.20
C VAL A 434 36.44 -2.12 -10.49
N SER A 435 37.44 -3.00 -10.42
CA SER A 435 37.87 -3.82 -11.56
C SER A 435 36.91 -4.98 -11.88
N ARG A 436 35.97 -5.30 -10.97
CA ARG A 436 35.09 -6.47 -11.02
C ARG A 436 33.74 -6.25 -10.28
N PRO A 437 32.97 -5.21 -10.63
CA PRO A 437 31.69 -4.90 -9.95
C PRO A 437 30.69 -6.08 -9.97
N GLU A 438 30.79 -6.99 -10.93
CA GLU A 438 29.96 -8.20 -11.04
C GLU A 438 30.07 -9.14 -9.83
N CYS A 439 31.15 -9.07 -9.04
CA CYS A 439 31.34 -9.90 -7.85
C CYS A 439 30.44 -9.56 -6.64
N TRP A 440 29.68 -8.47 -6.72
CA TRP A 440 28.66 -8.08 -5.72
C TRP A 440 27.25 -8.51 -6.11
N VAL A 441 27.10 -9.19 -7.25
CA VAL A 441 25.83 -9.73 -7.71
C VAL A 441 25.89 -11.24 -7.67
N THR A 442 24.96 -11.86 -6.94
CA THR A 442 24.78 -13.31 -7.02
C THR A 442 23.89 -13.65 -8.20
N VAL A 443 24.35 -14.53 -9.09
CA VAL A 443 23.54 -15.04 -10.20
C VAL A 443 23.15 -16.49 -9.94
N GLN A 444 21.87 -16.81 -10.05
CA GLN A 444 21.37 -18.17 -9.91
C GLN A 444 20.49 -18.58 -11.11
N PRO A 445 20.76 -19.71 -11.80
CA PRO A 445 21.90 -20.63 -11.61
C PRO A 445 23.28 -19.96 -11.84
N PRO A 446 24.37 -20.50 -11.26
CA PRO A 446 25.71 -19.94 -11.43
C PRO A 446 26.12 -19.86 -12.91
N PRO A 447 26.86 -18.82 -13.33
CA PRO A 447 27.40 -18.71 -14.68
C PRO A 447 28.33 -19.88 -15.04
N THR A 448 28.37 -20.28 -16.31
CA THR A 448 29.23 -21.40 -16.74
C THR A 448 30.72 -21.06 -16.77
N SER A 449 31.08 -19.77 -16.88
CA SER A 449 32.47 -19.32 -16.86
C SER A 449 32.60 -17.92 -16.25
N GLY A 450 33.63 -17.71 -15.45
CA GLY A 450 33.84 -16.42 -14.77
C GLY A 450 32.67 -16.08 -13.83
N VAL A 451 32.37 -14.78 -13.71
CA VAL A 451 31.43 -14.24 -12.71
C VAL A 451 30.18 -13.65 -13.38
N GLY A 452 30.33 -13.12 -14.60
CA GLY A 452 29.24 -12.59 -15.39
C GLY A 452 29.03 -13.32 -16.73
N THR A 453 29.78 -14.38 -17.05
CA THR A 453 29.79 -14.96 -18.40
C THR A 453 29.13 -16.33 -18.48
N GLY A 454 28.33 -16.53 -19.53
CA GLY A 454 27.58 -17.75 -19.72
C GLY A 454 26.45 -17.92 -18.70
N ILE A 455 25.77 -16.82 -18.37
CA ILE A 455 24.54 -16.86 -17.58
C ILE A 455 23.40 -17.51 -18.38
N SER A 456 22.41 -18.04 -17.68
CA SER A 456 21.25 -18.70 -18.29
C SER A 456 20.18 -17.68 -18.65
N THR A 457 19.36 -18.02 -19.65
CA THR A 457 18.11 -17.29 -19.93
C THR A 457 17.08 -17.29 -18.78
N THR A 458 17.23 -18.14 -17.75
CA THR A 458 16.37 -18.18 -16.55
C THR A 458 17.10 -17.65 -15.31
N SER A 459 18.21 -16.95 -15.48
CA SER A 459 18.99 -16.45 -14.35
C SER A 459 18.23 -15.38 -13.56
N THR A 460 18.38 -15.44 -12.24
CA THR A 460 17.95 -14.44 -11.26
C THR A 460 19.18 -13.74 -10.68
N PHE A 461 19.01 -12.52 -10.19
CA PHE A 461 20.11 -11.67 -9.73
C PHE A 461 19.82 -11.21 -8.30
N SER A 462 20.73 -11.43 -7.37
CA SER A 462 20.58 -10.97 -5.98
C SER A 462 21.64 -9.96 -5.61
N LEU A 463 21.22 -8.94 -4.85
CA LEU A 463 22.07 -8.00 -4.13
C LEU A 463 21.90 -8.25 -2.63
N ARG A 464 22.98 -8.06 -1.86
CA ARG A 464 22.97 -8.10 -0.40
C ARG A 464 23.49 -6.77 0.14
N PHE A 465 22.82 -6.22 1.13
CA PHE A 465 23.15 -4.98 1.81
C PHE A 465 23.69 -5.26 3.21
N SER A 466 24.41 -4.28 3.78
CA SER A 466 24.93 -4.33 5.15
C SER A 466 23.84 -4.31 6.22
N GLU A 467 22.60 -3.98 5.82
CA GLU A 467 21.48 -3.79 6.73
C GLU A 467 20.11 -3.94 6.06
N PRO A 468 19.02 -3.99 6.84
CA PRO A 468 17.65 -3.99 6.34
C PRO A 468 17.35 -2.75 5.49
N MET A 469 16.97 -2.96 4.23
CA MET A 469 16.53 -1.89 3.33
C MET A 469 15.02 -1.67 3.40
N ASP A 470 14.55 -0.48 3.03
CA ASP A 470 13.11 -0.22 2.85
C ASP A 470 12.60 -0.95 1.58
N PRO A 471 11.74 -1.98 1.73
CA PRO A 471 11.25 -2.75 0.59
C PRO A 471 10.33 -1.94 -0.33
N THR A 472 9.78 -0.82 0.14
CA THR A 472 8.95 0.08 -0.69
C THR A 472 9.79 0.96 -1.62
N ARG A 473 11.10 1.02 -1.38
CA ARG A 473 12.09 1.82 -2.11
C ARG A 473 13.11 0.98 -2.86
N LEU A 474 13.02 -0.36 -2.74
CA LEU A 474 13.88 -1.30 -3.46
C LEU A 474 13.02 -2.21 -4.37
N ASN A 475 12.72 -1.67 -5.54
CA ASN A 475 11.76 -2.21 -6.51
C ASN A 475 12.42 -2.54 -7.86
N ALA A 476 11.69 -3.21 -8.76
CA ALA A 476 12.23 -3.74 -10.02
C ALA A 476 12.44 -2.68 -11.11
N PHE A 477 11.82 -1.52 -10.95
CA PHE A 477 11.74 -0.52 -12.01
C PHE A 477 12.62 0.70 -11.79
N ASP A 478 12.67 1.22 -10.56
CA ASP A 478 13.36 2.46 -10.23
C ASP A 478 14.74 2.18 -9.68
N SER A 479 14.86 1.25 -8.72
CA SER A 479 16.09 1.08 -7.94
C SER A 479 16.92 -0.16 -8.29
N PHE A 480 16.32 -1.32 -8.59
CA PHE A 480 17.08 -2.52 -8.96
C PHE A 480 16.72 -2.96 -10.37
N GLN A 481 17.40 -2.36 -11.34
CA GLN A 481 17.05 -2.47 -12.75
C GLN A 481 17.95 -3.48 -13.46
N LEU A 482 17.35 -4.28 -14.34
CA LEU A 482 18.07 -5.14 -15.29
C LEU A 482 17.85 -4.61 -16.72
N LEU A 483 18.92 -4.21 -17.39
CA LEU A 483 18.90 -3.54 -18.69
C LEU A 483 19.45 -4.46 -19.79
N TYR A 484 18.85 -4.40 -20.99
CA TYR A 484 19.32 -5.15 -22.17
C TYR A 484 20.11 -4.25 -23.11
N GLY A 485 21.42 -4.49 -23.26
CA GLY A 485 22.31 -3.84 -24.23
C GLY A 485 22.60 -2.34 -24.06
N VAL A 486 21.65 -1.54 -23.57
CA VAL A 486 21.75 -0.07 -23.40
C VAL A 486 21.95 0.32 -21.93
N ALA A 487 22.61 1.45 -21.68
CA ALA A 487 22.81 1.99 -20.33
C ALA A 487 21.64 2.89 -19.87
N THR A 488 20.87 3.44 -20.81
CA THR A 488 19.70 4.28 -20.51
C THR A 488 18.42 3.47 -20.77
N PRO A 489 17.50 3.34 -19.79
CA PRO A 489 16.24 2.67 -20.01
C PRO A 489 15.41 3.39 -21.07
N ALA A 490 15.08 2.70 -22.15
CA ALA A 490 13.99 3.08 -23.05
C ALA A 490 12.71 2.34 -22.65
N LEU A 491 11.56 2.75 -23.20
CA LEU A 491 10.26 2.11 -22.98
C LEU A 491 10.28 0.56 -23.14
N GLN A 492 11.11 0.05 -24.06
CA GLN A 492 11.32 -1.39 -24.31
C GLN A 492 12.75 -1.90 -24.00
N GLY A 493 13.57 -1.13 -23.25
CA GLY A 493 14.98 -1.44 -22.99
C GLY A 493 15.29 -2.10 -21.64
N GLN A 494 14.33 -2.08 -20.72
CA GLN A 494 14.45 -2.63 -19.37
C GLN A 494 13.70 -3.96 -19.26
N VAL A 495 14.34 -4.97 -18.68
CA VAL A 495 13.70 -6.26 -18.40
C VAL A 495 12.66 -6.05 -17.31
N VAL A 496 11.43 -6.50 -17.57
CA VAL A 496 10.36 -6.50 -16.58
C VAL A 496 10.51 -7.75 -15.70
N GLY A 497 10.50 -7.55 -14.39
CA GLY A 497 10.65 -8.58 -13.38
C GLY A 497 10.09 -8.14 -12.04
N GLN A 498 10.21 -8.99 -11.04
CA GLN A 498 9.83 -8.69 -9.67
C GLN A 498 11.07 -8.72 -8.77
N VAL A 499 11.09 -7.84 -7.77
CA VAL A 499 12.09 -7.87 -6.71
C VAL A 499 11.46 -8.50 -5.47
N THR A 500 12.11 -9.54 -4.97
CA THR A 500 11.70 -10.23 -3.74
C THR A 500 12.74 -9.99 -2.65
N ALA A 501 12.29 -9.56 -1.49
CA ALA A 501 13.14 -9.36 -0.31
C ALA A 501 13.27 -10.67 0.48
N SER A 502 14.41 -10.91 1.10
CA SER A 502 14.57 -11.89 2.17
C SER A 502 13.82 -11.45 3.42
N GLY A 503 13.53 -12.39 4.33
CA GLY A 503 12.79 -12.10 5.57
C GLY A 503 13.50 -11.10 6.49
N ASP A 504 14.82 -10.94 6.35
CA ASP A 504 15.62 -9.96 7.09
C ASP A 504 15.81 -8.62 6.36
N LEU A 505 15.25 -8.48 5.16
CA LEU A 505 15.35 -7.31 4.29
C LEU A 505 16.79 -6.91 3.92
N THR A 506 17.77 -7.81 4.05
CA THR A 506 19.16 -7.53 3.65
C THR A 506 19.50 -8.05 2.26
N ARG A 507 18.72 -8.98 1.70
CA ARG A 507 18.93 -9.55 0.37
C ARG A 507 17.72 -9.31 -0.50
N TYR A 508 17.95 -8.84 -1.71
CA TYR A 508 16.90 -8.59 -2.70
C TYR A 508 17.24 -9.34 -3.98
N THR A 509 16.25 -10.07 -4.52
CA THR A 509 16.41 -10.89 -5.72
C THR A 509 15.50 -10.39 -6.81
N PHE A 510 16.09 -9.93 -7.92
CA PHE A 510 15.42 -9.64 -9.16
C PHE A 510 15.14 -10.94 -9.92
N GLN A 511 13.86 -11.21 -10.17
CA GLN A 511 13.39 -12.34 -10.96
C GLN A 511 12.72 -11.82 -12.24
N PRO A 512 13.30 -12.08 -13.42
CA PRO A 512 12.66 -11.73 -14.70
C PRO A 512 11.29 -12.41 -14.85
N SER A 513 10.28 -11.66 -15.31
CA SER A 513 8.92 -12.20 -15.55
C SER A 513 8.87 -13.10 -16.79
N GLN A 514 9.81 -12.91 -17.72
CA GLN A 514 10.04 -13.76 -18.88
C GLN A 514 11.51 -14.15 -18.94
N ARG A 515 11.82 -15.23 -19.65
CA ARG A 515 13.21 -15.61 -19.93
C ARG A 515 13.94 -14.49 -20.65
N LEU A 516 15.22 -14.32 -20.33
CA LEU A 516 16.08 -13.30 -20.94
C LEU A 516 16.21 -13.54 -22.45
N ARG A 517 16.24 -12.45 -23.22
CA ARG A 517 16.30 -12.46 -24.68
C ARG A 517 17.60 -13.11 -25.15
N HIS A 518 17.50 -14.04 -26.10
CA HIS A 518 18.65 -14.76 -26.64
C HIS A 518 18.47 -15.13 -28.11
N VAL A 519 19.56 -15.12 -28.86
CA VAL A 519 19.69 -15.70 -30.19
C VAL A 519 20.76 -16.78 -30.14
N ASN A 520 20.40 -18.00 -30.52
CA ASN A 520 21.32 -19.13 -30.51
C ASN A 520 22.60 -18.81 -31.31
N GLY A 521 23.76 -19.09 -30.73
CA GLY A 521 25.07 -18.75 -31.27
C GLY A 521 25.56 -17.32 -30.97
N SER A 522 24.75 -16.47 -30.33
CA SER A 522 25.13 -15.11 -29.91
C SER A 522 25.42 -15.03 -28.41
N THR A 523 25.98 -13.92 -27.94
CA THR A 523 26.20 -13.65 -26.51
C THR A 523 25.71 -12.24 -26.19
N GLU A 524 24.45 -12.13 -25.81
CA GLU A 524 23.85 -10.85 -25.43
C GLU A 524 24.29 -10.42 -24.04
N THR A 525 24.39 -9.10 -23.85
CA THR A 525 24.81 -8.48 -22.60
C THR A 525 23.62 -7.85 -21.87
N PHE A 526 23.49 -8.19 -20.60
CA PHE A 526 22.59 -7.58 -19.63
C PHE A 526 23.39 -6.80 -18.60
N ARG A 527 22.82 -5.70 -18.10
CA ARG A 527 23.47 -4.83 -17.11
C ARG A 527 22.59 -4.61 -15.91
N ILE A 528 23.19 -4.60 -14.73
CA ILE A 528 22.47 -4.23 -13.50
C ILE A 528 22.75 -2.77 -13.20
N ASN A 529 21.69 -2.00 -13.02
CA ASN A 529 21.76 -0.62 -12.57
C ASN A 529 21.17 -0.49 -11.16
N LEU A 530 21.93 0.19 -10.30
CA LEU A 530 21.57 0.55 -8.93
C LEU A 530 21.79 2.07 -8.80
N PRO A 531 20.76 2.89 -9.05
CA PRO A 531 20.89 4.34 -8.96
C PRO A 531 21.08 4.79 -7.52
N THR A 532 21.68 5.96 -7.35
CA THR A 532 21.95 6.60 -6.06
C THR A 532 21.03 7.80 -5.82
N GLY A 533 21.05 8.33 -4.59
CA GLY A 533 20.33 9.56 -4.24
C GLY A 533 18.82 9.36 -4.14
N THR A 534 18.04 10.35 -4.59
CA THR A 534 16.57 10.41 -4.35
C THR A 534 15.76 9.34 -5.09
N THR A 535 16.32 8.72 -6.12
CA THR A 535 15.72 7.58 -6.85
C THR A 535 16.35 6.24 -6.48
N GLY A 536 17.42 6.28 -5.66
CA GLY A 536 18.09 5.10 -5.16
C GLY A 536 17.32 4.39 -4.05
N PRO A 537 17.72 3.15 -3.74
CA PRO A 537 17.24 2.44 -2.58
C PRO A 537 17.74 3.12 -1.30
N VAL A 538 16.91 3.05 -0.26
CA VAL A 538 17.21 3.58 1.08
C VAL A 538 17.10 2.48 2.11
N ASP A 539 17.85 2.61 3.20
CA ASP A 539 17.62 1.80 4.40
C ASP A 539 16.27 2.15 5.06
N LEU A 540 15.94 1.46 6.16
CA LEU A 540 14.72 1.73 6.91
C LEU A 540 14.68 3.15 7.53
N ALA A 541 15.85 3.72 7.88
CA ALA A 541 15.98 5.06 8.45
C ALA A 541 15.87 6.19 7.40
N GLY A 542 15.96 5.85 6.11
CA GLY A 542 15.90 6.77 4.97
C GLY A 542 17.27 7.19 4.41
N ASN A 543 18.37 6.57 4.82
CA ASN A 543 19.69 6.83 4.22
C ASN A 543 19.78 6.15 2.86
N ALA A 544 20.07 6.94 1.82
CA ALA A 544 20.25 6.42 0.47
C ALA A 544 21.62 5.76 0.31
N VAL A 545 21.67 4.75 -0.56
CA VAL A 545 22.94 4.23 -1.08
C VAL A 545 23.75 5.37 -1.71
N ASP A 546 25.00 5.52 -1.27
CA ASP A 546 25.90 6.62 -1.65
C ASP A 546 26.93 6.23 -2.73
N PHE A 547 26.91 4.99 -3.21
CA PHE A 547 27.80 4.48 -4.25
C PHE A 547 27.05 4.06 -5.52
N ALA A 548 27.65 4.30 -6.68
CA ALA A 548 27.24 3.66 -7.92
C ALA A 548 27.94 2.29 -8.06
N LEU A 549 27.17 1.25 -8.41
CA LEU A 549 27.70 -0.07 -8.77
C LEU A 549 28.25 -0.02 -10.20
N THR A 550 29.45 0.53 -10.35
CA THR A 550 30.11 0.72 -11.65
C THR A 550 31.59 0.36 -11.60
N ASP A 551 32.17 0.11 -12.77
CA ASP A 551 33.62 -0.02 -12.94
C ASP A 551 34.36 1.34 -12.88
N ASN A 552 35.69 1.30 -13.08
CA ASN A 552 36.56 2.49 -13.15
C ASN A 552 36.19 3.51 -14.25
N ASN A 553 35.46 3.09 -15.27
CA ASN A 553 35.03 3.92 -16.40
C ASN A 553 33.56 4.35 -16.26
N SER A 554 32.94 4.12 -15.09
CA SER A 554 31.52 4.35 -14.83
C SER A 554 30.56 3.47 -15.66
N ASN A 555 31.04 2.33 -16.17
CA ASN A 555 30.17 1.33 -16.81
C ASN A 555 29.49 0.46 -15.76
N LEU A 556 28.26 0.05 -16.05
CA LEU A 556 27.51 -0.93 -15.26
C LEU A 556 28.12 -2.34 -15.41
N PRO A 557 27.96 -3.23 -14.41
CA PRO A 557 28.41 -4.62 -14.50
C PRO A 557 27.72 -5.36 -15.65
N ASP A 558 28.52 -6.01 -16.50
CA ASP A 558 28.06 -6.77 -17.67
C ASP A 558 27.87 -8.26 -17.34
N PHE A 559 26.72 -8.79 -17.75
CA PHE A 559 26.38 -10.22 -17.68
C PHE A 559 26.04 -10.75 -19.07
N THR A 560 26.82 -11.71 -19.57
CA THR A 560 26.67 -12.25 -20.93
C THR A 560 26.04 -13.63 -20.94
N LEU A 561 25.04 -13.84 -21.80
CA LEU A 561 24.37 -15.12 -21.94
C LEU A 561 25.27 -16.20 -22.54
N ARG A 562 24.99 -17.46 -22.19
CA ARG A 562 25.61 -18.63 -22.83
C ARG A 562 25.08 -18.80 -24.26
N SER A 563 25.99 -18.93 -25.22
CA SER A 563 25.65 -19.01 -26.65
C SER A 563 24.92 -20.27 -27.09
N ILE A 564 24.93 -21.31 -26.23
CA ILE A 564 24.27 -22.59 -26.49
C ILE A 564 22.79 -22.60 -26.10
N ASP A 565 22.30 -21.57 -25.42
CA ASP A 565 20.89 -21.50 -25.05
C ASP A 565 20.01 -21.41 -26.32
N ALA A 566 18.75 -21.81 -26.18
CA ALA A 566 17.80 -21.73 -27.29
C ALA A 566 17.45 -20.27 -27.58
N THR A 567 17.22 -19.93 -28.86
CA THR A 567 16.69 -18.63 -29.25
C THR A 567 15.37 -18.35 -28.53
N ILE A 568 15.29 -17.20 -27.89
CA ILE A 568 14.10 -16.67 -27.21
C ILE A 568 13.99 -15.20 -27.59
N GLU A 569 12.91 -14.82 -28.26
CA GLU A 569 12.62 -13.41 -28.46
C GLU A 569 11.74 -12.92 -27.32
N SER A 570 12.36 -12.40 -26.25
CA SER A 570 11.65 -11.69 -25.18
C SER A 570 11.85 -10.19 -25.27
N ARG A 571 10.80 -9.47 -24.89
CA ARG A 571 10.67 -8.02 -24.95
C ARG A 571 9.75 -7.56 -23.82
N SER A 572 9.73 -6.25 -23.61
CA SER A 572 8.96 -5.63 -22.55
C SER A 572 8.49 -4.25 -22.95
N VAL A 573 7.50 -3.75 -22.22
CA VAL A 573 7.08 -2.34 -22.20
C VAL A 573 6.98 -1.95 -20.73
N MET A 574 7.52 -0.80 -20.34
CA MET A 574 7.52 -0.36 -18.95
C MET A 574 7.20 1.12 -18.83
N LEU A 575 6.14 1.42 -18.08
CA LEU A 575 5.75 2.79 -17.73
C LEU A 575 6.24 3.13 -16.32
N LYS A 576 6.87 4.29 -16.13
CA LYS A 576 7.39 4.80 -14.85
C LYS A 576 6.72 6.11 -14.41
N PHE A 577 5.90 6.70 -15.26
CA PHE A 577 5.20 7.97 -15.03
C PHE A 577 6.11 9.13 -14.59
N THR A 578 7.37 9.10 -15.01
CA THR A 578 8.35 10.17 -14.75
C THR A 578 8.24 11.31 -15.77
N SER A 579 7.58 11.05 -16.90
CA SER A 579 7.13 12.04 -17.87
C SER A 579 5.75 11.66 -18.39
N VAL A 580 5.07 12.62 -19.02
CA VAL A 580 3.79 12.38 -19.71
C VAL A 580 3.99 11.58 -20.99
N ASP A 581 5.11 11.82 -21.68
CA ASP A 581 5.60 11.08 -22.85
C ASP A 581 6.92 10.38 -22.45
N GLU A 582 6.87 9.06 -22.26
CA GLU A 582 7.99 8.21 -21.84
C GLU A 582 8.78 7.62 -23.02
N ASP A 583 8.36 7.94 -24.25
CA ASP A 583 9.06 7.60 -25.49
C ASP A 583 9.07 8.81 -26.45
N PRO A 584 9.80 9.89 -26.10
CA PRO A 584 9.80 11.13 -26.86
C PRO A 584 10.45 10.99 -28.24
N THR A 585 11.03 9.82 -28.55
CA THR A 585 11.60 9.49 -29.85
C THR A 585 10.57 8.98 -30.86
N SER A 586 9.37 8.61 -30.40
CA SER A 586 8.26 8.26 -31.26
C SER A 586 7.75 9.49 -32.04
N SER A 587 7.25 9.27 -33.24
CA SER A 587 6.72 10.32 -34.12
C SER A 587 5.31 9.96 -34.57
N PRO A 588 4.27 10.73 -34.19
CA PRO A 588 4.34 11.94 -33.35
C PRO A 588 4.68 11.61 -31.89
N ALA A 589 5.36 12.54 -31.23
CA ALA A 589 5.61 12.48 -29.79
C ALA A 589 4.31 12.78 -29.02
N GLY A 590 4.09 12.11 -27.90
CA GLY A 590 2.88 12.28 -27.11
C GLY A 590 2.68 11.20 -26.04
N PRO A 591 1.60 11.29 -25.26
CA PRO A 591 1.44 10.47 -24.07
C PRO A 591 1.18 8.98 -24.36
N GLU A 592 1.71 8.12 -23.49
CA GLU A 592 1.38 6.69 -23.44
C GLU A 592 0.01 6.41 -22.84
N LEU A 593 -0.53 7.30 -22.00
CA LEU A 593 -1.81 7.12 -21.32
C LEU A 593 -2.80 8.23 -21.67
N ARG A 594 -4.08 7.87 -21.70
CA ARG A 594 -5.19 8.81 -21.77
C ARG A 594 -6.31 8.40 -20.82
N GLY A 595 -6.94 9.38 -20.18
CA GLY A 595 -8.16 9.21 -19.41
C GLY A 595 -8.12 9.97 -18.09
N GLN A 596 -8.78 9.42 -17.07
CA GLN A 596 -9.07 10.06 -15.78
C GLN A 596 -7.93 9.87 -14.77
N LEU A 597 -6.73 10.32 -15.12
CA LEU A 597 -5.54 10.25 -14.27
C LEU A 597 -4.92 11.62 -14.05
N ILE A 598 -4.26 11.78 -12.90
CA ILE A 598 -3.45 12.93 -12.54
C ILE A 598 -2.00 12.47 -12.45
N TYR A 599 -1.12 13.10 -13.22
CA TYR A 599 0.32 12.85 -13.16
C TYR A 599 0.93 13.59 -11.98
N ASP A 600 1.64 12.87 -11.12
CA ASP A 600 2.54 13.42 -10.11
C ASP A 600 3.98 13.09 -10.55
N LEU A 601 4.47 13.88 -11.52
CA LEU A 601 5.76 13.66 -12.16
C LEU A 601 6.94 13.84 -11.19
N LEU A 602 6.77 14.62 -10.11
CA LEU A 602 7.81 14.82 -9.10
C LEU A 602 8.11 13.52 -8.35
N ASN A 603 7.07 12.72 -8.10
CA ASN A 603 7.18 11.45 -7.39
C ASN A 603 7.15 10.23 -8.33
N GLY A 604 7.10 10.43 -9.65
CA GLY A 604 7.06 9.34 -10.64
C GLY A 604 5.84 8.44 -10.47
N ARG A 605 4.63 9.02 -10.39
CA ARG A 605 3.40 8.23 -10.20
C ARG A 605 2.19 8.86 -10.88
N VAL A 606 1.15 8.04 -11.08
CA VAL A 606 -0.19 8.50 -11.46
C VAL A 606 -1.19 8.21 -10.35
N LEU A 607 -2.12 9.14 -10.20
CA LEU A 607 -3.19 9.12 -9.21
C LEU A 607 -4.55 9.21 -9.91
N PRO A 608 -5.62 8.69 -9.30
CA PRO A 608 -6.97 8.95 -9.77
C PRO A 608 -7.38 10.39 -9.46
N ARG A 609 -8.54 10.83 -9.98
CA ARG A 609 -9.21 12.03 -9.47
C ARG A 609 -9.52 11.85 -7.98
N SER A 610 -9.39 12.92 -7.21
CA SER A 610 -9.75 12.93 -5.79
C SER A 610 -11.23 12.58 -5.58
N VAL A 611 -11.52 11.92 -4.46
CA VAL A 611 -12.88 11.62 -4.05
C VAL A 611 -13.62 12.93 -3.84
N THR A 612 -14.58 13.21 -4.72
CA THR A 612 -15.40 14.42 -4.69
C THR A 612 -16.86 14.04 -4.89
N ARG A 613 -17.75 14.73 -4.18
CA ARG A 613 -19.19 14.58 -4.33
C ARG A 613 -19.71 15.78 -5.11
N ILE A 614 -20.50 15.49 -6.15
CA ILE A 614 -21.11 16.50 -7.00
C ILE A 614 -22.61 16.24 -7.08
N SER A 615 -23.40 17.31 -7.13
CA SER A 615 -24.83 17.24 -7.38
C SER A 615 -25.11 17.88 -8.72
N ALA A 616 -25.82 17.18 -9.60
CA ALA A 616 -26.24 17.72 -10.88
C ALA A 616 -27.77 17.81 -10.92
N VAL A 617 -28.28 18.97 -11.30
CA VAL A 617 -29.71 19.29 -11.27
C VAL A 617 -30.31 19.19 -12.68
N CYS A 618 -31.46 18.53 -12.77
CA CYS A 618 -32.32 18.55 -13.94
C CYS A 618 -33.50 19.50 -13.65
N ASP A 619 -33.43 20.72 -14.16
CA ASP A 619 -34.51 21.72 -14.07
C ASP A 619 -34.42 22.74 -15.23
N LEU A 620 -35.27 23.77 -15.20
CA LEU A 620 -35.33 24.83 -16.23
C LEU A 620 -34.06 25.68 -16.37
N ASN A 621 -33.14 25.64 -15.40
CA ASN A 621 -31.89 26.40 -15.45
C ASN A 621 -30.78 25.63 -16.18
N THR A 622 -30.97 24.33 -16.45
CA THR A 622 -30.03 23.56 -17.26
C THR A 622 -30.22 23.89 -18.75
N PRO A 623 -29.15 24.22 -19.51
CA PRO A 623 -29.26 24.72 -20.88
C PRO A 623 -30.14 23.87 -21.80
N MET A 624 -30.05 22.54 -21.72
CA MET A 624 -30.87 21.65 -22.56
C MET A 624 -32.36 21.72 -22.27
N ILE A 625 -32.73 21.78 -20.99
CA ILE A 625 -34.13 21.91 -20.62
C ILE A 625 -34.67 23.29 -21.02
N ALA A 626 -33.83 24.33 -20.95
CA ALA A 626 -34.20 25.67 -21.43
C ALA A 626 -34.39 25.71 -22.97
N VAL A 627 -33.60 24.97 -23.74
CA VAL A 627 -33.82 24.79 -25.19
C VAL A 627 -35.15 24.08 -25.43
N ASP A 628 -35.43 23.00 -24.70
CA ASP A 628 -36.71 22.28 -24.81
C ASP A 628 -37.90 23.19 -24.45
N GLN A 629 -37.72 24.12 -23.51
CA GLN A 629 -38.73 25.13 -23.16
C GLN A 629 -39.04 26.09 -24.31
N GLN A 630 -38.04 26.53 -25.09
CA GLN A 630 -38.25 27.44 -26.22
C GLN A 630 -39.12 26.84 -27.33
N LEU A 631 -39.33 25.52 -27.30
CA LEU A 631 -40.19 24.77 -28.23
C LEU A 631 -41.66 24.76 -27.81
N GLY A 632 -42.03 25.59 -26.82
CA GLY A 632 -43.41 25.75 -26.34
C GLY A 632 -43.85 24.68 -25.35
N GLY A 633 -42.91 23.96 -24.73
CA GLY A 633 -43.23 23.04 -23.65
C GLY A 633 -43.95 23.71 -22.48
N ALA A 634 -44.62 22.91 -21.65
CA ALA A 634 -45.40 23.39 -20.51
C ALA A 634 -45.04 22.61 -19.24
N ALA A 635 -45.23 23.25 -18.08
CA ALA A 635 -45.07 22.59 -16.79
C ALA A 635 -46.03 21.39 -16.68
N ALA A 636 -45.51 20.26 -16.22
CA ALA A 636 -46.25 19.04 -15.97
C ALA A 636 -46.27 18.75 -14.46
N ALA A 637 -47.43 18.32 -13.97
CA ALA A 637 -47.61 17.86 -12.59
C ALA A 637 -48.31 16.50 -12.63
N THR A 638 -47.68 15.47 -12.07
CA THR A 638 -48.24 14.12 -12.06
C THR A 638 -48.16 13.48 -10.69
N ARG A 639 -49.11 12.59 -10.38
CA ARG A 639 -49.08 11.75 -9.17
C ARG A 639 -48.22 10.51 -9.34
N LEU A 640 -47.65 10.27 -10.52
CA LEU A 640 -46.74 9.15 -10.75
C LEU A 640 -45.41 9.38 -10.02
N PRO A 641 -44.80 8.38 -9.36
CA PRO A 641 -45.27 7.00 -9.25
C PRO A 641 -46.20 6.74 -8.04
N PHE A 642 -46.48 7.75 -7.21
CA PHE A 642 -47.22 7.67 -5.94
C PHE A 642 -48.73 7.37 -6.10
N SER A 643 -49.07 6.17 -6.55
CA SER A 643 -50.46 5.68 -6.63
C SER A 643 -50.76 4.61 -5.57
N PRO A 644 -51.87 4.74 -4.80
CA PRO A 644 -52.29 3.70 -3.84
C PRO A 644 -52.71 2.39 -4.51
N PHE A 645 -52.99 2.44 -5.82
CA PHE A 645 -53.38 1.27 -6.61
C PHE A 645 -52.18 0.61 -7.31
N GLY A 646 -50.95 1.03 -6.98
CA GLY A 646 -49.72 0.51 -7.55
C GLY A 646 -49.34 1.17 -8.88
N CYS A 647 -48.03 1.22 -9.13
CA CYS A 647 -47.43 1.81 -10.31
C CYS A 647 -46.07 1.19 -10.61
N ARG A 648 -45.79 0.93 -11.89
CA ARG A 648 -44.42 0.82 -12.42
C ARG A 648 -44.19 2.00 -13.34
N MET A 649 -43.16 2.79 -13.06
CA MET A 649 -42.77 3.93 -13.89
C MET A 649 -41.29 3.81 -14.23
N MET A 650 -40.97 3.90 -15.52
CA MET A 650 -39.61 4.00 -16.00
C MET A 650 -39.41 5.34 -16.69
N THR A 651 -38.40 6.09 -16.29
CA THR A 651 -38.08 7.43 -16.82
C THR A 651 -36.57 7.59 -16.96
N MET A 652 -36.10 8.68 -17.58
CA MET A 652 -34.67 8.88 -17.81
C MET A 652 -34.22 10.34 -17.75
N TRP A 653 -32.94 10.54 -17.46
CA TRP A 653 -32.24 11.81 -17.64
C TRP A 653 -31.11 11.64 -18.64
N ARG A 654 -31.10 12.46 -19.70
CA ARG A 654 -29.96 12.54 -20.61
C ARG A 654 -28.76 13.12 -19.88
N HIS A 655 -27.58 12.80 -20.36
CA HIS A 655 -26.34 13.43 -19.88
C HIS A 655 -26.39 14.95 -19.90
N ALA A 656 -26.97 15.52 -20.95
CA ALA A 656 -27.10 16.96 -21.11
C ALA A 656 -28.26 17.59 -20.29
N ASP A 657 -29.26 16.80 -19.85
CA ASP A 657 -30.29 17.25 -18.90
C ASP A 657 -29.71 17.56 -17.51
N LEU A 658 -28.53 17.00 -17.22
CA LEU A 658 -27.74 17.22 -16.00
C LEU A 658 -26.52 18.12 -16.25
N GLY A 659 -26.41 18.72 -17.44
CA GLY A 659 -25.33 19.65 -17.79
C GLY A 659 -23.96 18.98 -18.04
N PHE A 660 -23.92 17.68 -18.31
CA PHE A 660 -22.67 16.97 -18.58
C PHE A 660 -22.37 16.88 -20.07
N PHE A 661 -21.10 17.07 -20.44
CA PHE A 661 -20.63 17.06 -21.82
C PHE A 661 -20.06 15.70 -22.25
N LEU A 662 -20.07 15.37 -23.54
CA LEU A 662 -19.47 14.12 -24.03
C LEU A 662 -17.95 14.13 -23.98
N THR A 663 -17.32 15.26 -24.30
CA THR A 663 -15.87 15.40 -24.42
C THR A 663 -15.15 15.65 -23.11
N ASP A 664 -15.90 15.86 -22.02
CA ASP A 664 -15.35 16.11 -20.70
C ASP A 664 -15.21 14.81 -19.91
N ASP A 665 -13.99 14.27 -19.90
CA ASP A 665 -13.61 13.07 -19.15
C ASP A 665 -13.85 13.22 -17.64
N LEU A 666 -13.99 14.45 -17.10
CA LEU A 666 -14.35 14.69 -15.70
C LEU A 666 -15.78 14.27 -15.36
N THR A 667 -16.65 14.07 -16.35
CA THR A 667 -18.05 13.69 -16.16
C THR A 667 -18.34 12.23 -16.49
N HIS A 668 -17.32 11.43 -16.79
CA HIS A 668 -17.49 9.99 -17.00
C HIS A 668 -17.22 9.18 -15.72
N ASN A 669 -17.73 7.96 -15.66
CA ASN A 669 -17.57 7.04 -14.53
C ASN A 669 -18.01 7.66 -13.19
N LEU A 670 -19.22 8.23 -13.17
CA LEU A 670 -19.80 8.84 -11.98
C LEU A 670 -20.65 7.81 -11.24
N ASP A 671 -20.31 7.51 -9.99
CA ASP A 671 -21.15 6.64 -9.18
C ASP A 671 -22.34 7.43 -8.64
N VAL A 672 -23.55 6.98 -8.96
CA VAL A 672 -24.78 7.47 -8.32
C VAL A 672 -24.76 7.00 -6.86
N GLU A 673 -24.76 7.95 -5.93
CA GLU A 673 -24.78 7.72 -4.48
C GLU A 673 -26.15 8.11 -3.88
N GLY A 674 -26.83 9.08 -4.48
CA GLY A 674 -28.15 9.54 -4.07
C GLY A 674 -28.92 10.18 -5.23
N MET A 675 -30.24 10.32 -5.07
CA MET A 675 -31.11 10.94 -6.07
C MET A 675 -32.26 11.68 -5.39
N ASN A 676 -32.76 12.73 -6.02
CA ASN A 676 -33.83 13.58 -5.49
C ASN A 676 -34.82 13.93 -6.60
N TRP A 677 -36.06 14.24 -6.23
CA TRP A 677 -37.13 14.65 -7.14
C TRP A 677 -37.75 15.98 -6.70
N ALA A 678 -38.27 16.74 -7.65
CA ALA A 678 -38.88 18.04 -7.36
C ALA A 678 -40.40 17.90 -7.08
N PRO A 679 -40.91 18.30 -5.90
CA PRO A 679 -42.34 18.37 -5.64
C PRO A 679 -42.99 19.62 -6.25
N VAL A 680 -44.23 19.49 -6.71
CA VAL A 680 -45.02 20.63 -7.21
C VAL A 680 -45.29 21.63 -6.08
N ASN A 681 -45.03 22.93 -6.35
CA ASN A 681 -45.26 24.05 -5.42
C ASN A 681 -44.60 23.91 -4.03
N SER A 682 -43.55 23.09 -3.89
CA SER A 682 -42.98 22.71 -2.57
C SER A 682 -43.99 22.05 -1.62
N GLY A 683 -45.17 21.65 -2.12
CA GLY A 683 -46.30 21.15 -1.33
C GLY A 683 -46.21 19.64 -1.14
N LEU A 684 -45.29 19.19 -0.28
CA LEU A 684 -45.13 17.78 0.04
C LEU A 684 -46.08 17.40 1.19
N GLN A 685 -46.71 16.22 1.11
CA GLN A 685 -47.58 15.67 2.14
C GLN A 685 -46.91 14.46 2.78
N ILE A 686 -47.12 14.28 4.10
CA ILE A 686 -46.62 13.10 4.80
C ILE A 686 -47.27 11.86 4.21
N GLU A 687 -46.45 10.91 3.77
CA GLU A 687 -46.90 9.68 3.14
C GLU A 687 -45.92 8.55 3.44
N THR A 688 -46.45 7.33 3.61
CA THR A 688 -45.64 6.12 3.79
C THR A 688 -45.99 5.13 2.71
N LEU A 689 -44.98 4.64 2.00
CA LEU A 689 -45.07 3.60 0.98
C LEU A 689 -44.38 2.36 1.56
N PRO A 690 -45.11 1.42 2.20
CA PRO A 690 -44.47 0.32 2.94
C PRO A 690 -43.66 -0.63 2.06
N LEU A 691 -44.00 -0.70 0.77
CA LEU A 691 -43.25 -1.42 -0.24
C LEU A 691 -42.94 -0.47 -1.39
N PHE A 692 -41.65 -0.21 -1.60
CA PHE A 692 -41.15 0.70 -2.63
C PHE A 692 -39.81 0.19 -3.13
N GLN A 693 -39.61 0.12 -4.44
CA GLN A 693 -38.33 -0.28 -5.03
C GLN A 693 -37.86 0.78 -6.02
N MET A 694 -36.56 1.02 -6.01
CA MET A 694 -35.88 1.85 -6.98
C MET A 694 -34.74 1.06 -7.62
N SER A 695 -34.67 1.15 -8.95
CA SER A 695 -33.59 0.54 -9.71
C SER A 695 -33.11 1.45 -10.84
N ILE A 696 -31.84 1.29 -11.24
CA ILE A 696 -31.20 2.14 -12.27
C ILE A 696 -30.34 1.31 -13.25
N ALA A 697 -30.17 1.83 -14.47
CA ALA A 697 -29.35 1.25 -15.55
C ALA A 697 -28.96 2.32 -16.60
N HIS A 698 -28.14 1.98 -17.61
CA HIS A 698 -28.03 2.80 -18.82
C HIS A 698 -29.22 2.50 -19.74
N SER A 699 -29.80 3.55 -20.33
CA SER A 699 -30.85 3.37 -21.33
C SER A 699 -30.28 2.94 -22.68
N LEU A 700 -30.94 2.00 -23.37
CA LEU A 700 -30.72 1.72 -24.79
C LEU A 700 -31.17 2.89 -25.68
N ARG A 701 -32.09 3.70 -25.16
CA ARG A 701 -32.77 4.80 -25.84
C ARG A 701 -32.21 6.14 -25.34
N LEU A 702 -32.33 7.15 -26.20
CA LEU A 702 -31.79 8.50 -26.07
C LEU A 702 -32.77 9.34 -26.89
N PRO A 703 -33.72 10.00 -26.24
CA PRO A 703 -34.64 10.92 -26.88
C PRO A 703 -33.87 11.97 -27.70
N ASP A 704 -34.39 12.25 -28.89
CA ASP A 704 -33.75 13.13 -29.87
C ASP A 704 -33.42 14.50 -29.28
N GLU A 705 -32.24 14.99 -29.64
CA GLU A 705 -31.71 16.31 -29.26
C GLU A 705 -31.78 17.30 -30.44
N LEU A 706 -32.19 16.84 -31.64
CA LEU A 706 -32.30 17.68 -32.83
C LEU A 706 -33.74 17.94 -33.27
N ILE A 707 -33.95 19.16 -33.77
CA ILE A 707 -35.22 19.59 -34.35
C ILE A 707 -35.01 20.13 -35.77
N ALA A 708 -35.89 19.73 -36.69
CA ALA A 708 -35.95 20.30 -38.02
C ALA A 708 -37.39 20.71 -38.33
N MET A 709 -37.57 21.93 -38.82
CA MET A 709 -38.89 22.46 -39.23
C MET A 709 -39.96 22.40 -38.12
N GLY A 710 -39.56 22.55 -36.85
CA GLY A 710 -40.46 22.58 -35.69
C GLY A 710 -40.89 21.20 -35.16
N ALA A 711 -40.24 20.10 -35.59
CA ALA A 711 -40.46 18.76 -35.07
C ALA A 711 -39.13 18.02 -34.80
N PRO A 712 -39.09 17.06 -33.86
CA PRO A 712 -37.95 16.17 -33.69
C PRO A 712 -37.64 15.45 -35.00
N VAL A 713 -36.35 15.35 -35.33
CA VAL A 713 -35.91 14.67 -36.56
C VAL A 713 -36.10 13.16 -36.45
N HIS A 714 -35.96 12.63 -35.24
CA HIS A 714 -36.08 11.23 -34.89
C HIS A 714 -37.14 11.03 -33.80
N PRO A 715 -38.43 11.11 -34.14
CA PRO A 715 -39.51 10.97 -33.17
C PRO A 715 -39.44 9.66 -32.38
N ASN A 716 -39.04 8.54 -33.00
CA ASN A 716 -39.06 7.23 -32.34
C ASN A 716 -37.79 6.88 -31.51
N SER A 717 -36.95 7.87 -31.21
CA SER A 717 -35.66 7.72 -30.50
C SER A 717 -35.76 7.49 -28.98
N GLY A 718 -36.89 7.87 -28.39
CA GLY A 718 -37.16 7.79 -26.95
C GLY A 718 -37.61 6.40 -26.45
N ILE A 719 -38.14 6.36 -25.23
CA ILE A 719 -38.47 5.12 -24.50
C ILE A 719 -39.55 4.27 -25.21
N SER A 720 -39.40 2.96 -25.13
CA SER A 720 -40.38 1.95 -25.55
C SER A 720 -41.36 1.62 -24.43
N ASP A 721 -42.55 1.16 -24.82
CA ASP A 721 -43.57 0.62 -23.92
C ASP A 721 -43.17 -0.71 -23.29
N THR A 722 -42.31 -1.50 -23.93
CA THR A 722 -41.76 -2.72 -23.32
C THR A 722 -40.60 -2.33 -22.39
N PHE A 723 -40.74 -2.50 -21.08
CA PHE A 723 -39.76 -2.01 -20.10
C PHE A 723 -38.35 -2.56 -20.36
N ASP A 724 -38.23 -3.85 -20.60
CA ASP A 724 -36.92 -4.49 -20.82
C ASP A 724 -36.28 -4.11 -22.17
N ALA A 725 -37.07 -3.63 -23.14
CA ALA A 725 -36.58 -3.12 -24.41
C ALA A 725 -35.88 -1.75 -24.30
N ASN A 726 -35.85 -1.18 -23.10
CA ASN A 726 -35.17 0.07 -22.78
C ASN A 726 -33.80 -0.14 -22.12
N LEU A 727 -33.45 -1.38 -21.74
CA LEU A 727 -32.17 -1.70 -21.13
C LEU A 727 -31.09 -1.83 -22.20
N LEU A 728 -29.93 -1.17 -21.99
CA LEU A 728 -28.81 -1.24 -22.94
C LEU A 728 -28.31 -2.67 -23.15
N ASN A 729 -28.00 -3.36 -22.04
CA ASN A 729 -27.50 -4.72 -22.08
C ASN A 729 -27.89 -5.47 -20.79
N PRO A 730 -29.00 -6.24 -20.78
CA PRO A 730 -29.49 -6.91 -19.59
C PRO A 730 -28.51 -7.90 -18.93
N ASN A 731 -27.47 -8.35 -19.65
CA ASN A 731 -26.49 -9.29 -19.12
C ASN A 731 -25.31 -8.60 -18.44
N LEU A 732 -24.83 -7.48 -18.99
CA LEU A 732 -23.65 -6.76 -18.49
C LEU A 732 -23.98 -5.46 -17.73
N ASP A 733 -25.15 -4.90 -17.99
CA ASP A 733 -25.73 -3.72 -17.32
C ASP A 733 -27.21 -3.99 -16.99
N PRO A 734 -27.48 -4.98 -16.11
CA PRO A 734 -28.83 -5.26 -15.68
C PRO A 734 -29.39 -4.08 -14.88
N LEU A 735 -30.72 -4.05 -14.75
CA LEU A 735 -31.41 -3.10 -13.89
C LEU A 735 -31.00 -3.30 -12.42
N LYS A 736 -30.13 -2.44 -11.90
CA LYS A 736 -29.55 -2.56 -10.56
C LYS A 736 -30.50 -2.01 -9.51
N VAL A 737 -30.93 -2.85 -8.56
CA VAL A 737 -31.73 -2.42 -7.41
C VAL A 737 -30.86 -1.60 -6.46
N VAL A 738 -31.19 -0.32 -6.29
CA VAL A 738 -30.48 0.61 -5.39
C VAL A 738 -31.27 0.91 -4.12
N HIS A 739 -32.54 0.55 -4.09
CA HIS A 739 -33.39 0.58 -2.90
C HIS A 739 -34.31 -0.65 -2.89
N GLN A 740 -34.26 -1.45 -1.82
CA GLN A 740 -34.95 -2.73 -1.78
C GLN A 740 -36.45 -2.54 -1.48
N LYS A 741 -37.29 -3.36 -2.13
CA LYS A 741 -38.75 -3.36 -1.96
C LYS A 741 -39.21 -3.27 -0.50
N THR A 742 -38.57 -4.03 0.39
CA THR A 742 -38.97 -4.16 1.80
C THR A 742 -38.54 -2.99 2.69
N GLU A 743 -37.66 -2.12 2.21
CA GLU A 743 -37.19 -0.95 2.96
C GLU A 743 -38.25 0.18 2.96
N GLY A 744 -39.17 0.17 1.99
CA GLY A 744 -40.27 1.14 1.89
C GLY A 744 -39.79 2.56 1.59
N TYR A 745 -40.68 3.55 1.60
CA TYR A 745 -40.30 4.96 1.43
C TYR A 745 -41.19 5.86 2.29
N PHE A 746 -40.56 6.66 3.15
CA PHE A 746 -41.23 7.62 4.02
C PHE A 746 -41.02 9.04 3.50
N ILE A 747 -42.09 9.66 3.02
CA ILE A 747 -42.07 11.01 2.48
C ILE A 747 -42.52 11.98 3.57
N GLN A 748 -41.69 12.99 3.87
CA GLN A 748 -42.00 13.99 4.89
C GLN A 748 -41.59 15.42 4.46
N PRO A 749 -42.39 16.46 4.76
CA PRO A 749 -42.10 17.83 4.33
C PRO A 749 -40.80 18.40 4.90
N SER A 750 -40.35 17.91 6.06
CA SER A 750 -39.10 18.30 6.72
C SER A 750 -37.85 17.90 5.93
N ALA A 751 -37.95 16.94 5.01
CA ALA A 751 -36.84 16.51 4.17
C ALA A 751 -36.65 17.36 2.90
N VAL A 752 -37.54 18.33 2.64
CA VAL A 752 -37.43 19.20 1.47
C VAL A 752 -36.27 20.18 1.64
N PHE A 753 -35.42 20.29 0.62
CA PHE A 753 -34.30 21.24 0.56
C PHE A 753 -34.30 22.01 -0.76
N GLN A 754 -33.43 23.01 -0.89
CA GLN A 754 -33.24 23.78 -2.11
C GLN A 754 -31.97 23.31 -2.82
N SER A 755 -32.08 22.96 -4.11
CA SER A 755 -30.93 22.64 -4.95
C SER A 755 -30.03 23.87 -5.17
N ALA A 756 -28.84 23.66 -5.74
CA ALA A 756 -27.92 24.75 -6.10
C ALA A 756 -28.53 25.77 -7.10
N THR A 757 -29.53 25.35 -7.88
CA THR A 757 -30.27 26.18 -8.84
C THR A 757 -31.51 26.85 -8.22
N GLY A 758 -31.82 26.58 -6.95
CA GLY A 758 -32.98 27.13 -6.24
C GLY A 758 -34.30 26.40 -6.49
N THR A 759 -34.25 25.16 -6.98
CA THR A 759 -35.42 24.29 -7.15
C THR A 759 -35.63 23.48 -5.87
N ALA A 760 -36.86 23.45 -5.35
CA ALA A 760 -37.19 22.63 -4.19
C ALA A 760 -37.09 21.14 -4.55
N MET A 761 -36.42 20.35 -3.70
CA MET A 761 -36.15 18.92 -3.91
C MET A 761 -36.54 18.11 -2.68
N ALA A 762 -36.97 16.88 -2.89
CA ALA A 762 -37.17 15.85 -1.88
C ALA A 762 -36.30 14.62 -2.22
N PRO A 763 -35.65 13.99 -1.22
CA PRO A 763 -34.77 12.85 -1.47
C PRO A 763 -35.57 11.59 -1.80
N TRP A 764 -35.11 10.83 -2.79
CA TRP A 764 -35.45 9.41 -2.93
C TRP A 764 -34.75 8.60 -1.82
N PRO A 765 -35.28 7.44 -1.39
CA PRO A 765 -34.77 6.72 -0.23
C PRO A 765 -33.46 5.94 -0.48
N MET A 766 -32.75 6.23 -1.58
CA MET A 766 -31.49 5.56 -1.91
C MET A 766 -30.46 5.77 -0.79
N ASN A 767 -29.92 4.68 -0.26
CA ASN A 767 -28.98 4.66 0.86
C ASN A 767 -29.50 5.29 2.17
N GLU A 768 -30.82 5.52 2.29
CA GLU A 768 -31.41 6.08 3.50
C GLU A 768 -31.23 5.15 4.72
N GLY A 769 -30.75 5.71 5.83
CA GLY A 769 -30.55 4.97 7.09
C GLY A 769 -29.38 3.97 7.09
N LYS A 770 -28.57 3.92 6.02
CA LYS A 770 -27.39 3.05 5.92
C LYS A 770 -26.13 3.78 6.39
N ALA A 771 -25.17 3.05 6.95
CA ALA A 771 -23.83 3.57 7.14
C ALA A 771 -23.13 3.72 5.77
N ALA A 772 -22.20 4.65 5.64
CA ALA A 772 -21.53 4.94 4.35
C ALA A 772 -20.79 3.71 3.78
N GLU A 773 -20.38 2.77 4.63
CA GLU A 773 -19.78 1.48 4.28
C GLU A 773 -20.74 0.50 3.59
N ASP A 774 -22.04 0.67 3.83
CA ASP A 774 -23.10 -0.16 3.26
C ASP A 774 -23.78 0.50 2.05
N PHE A 775 -23.25 1.63 1.57
CA PHE A 775 -23.82 2.36 0.44
C PHE A 775 -23.75 1.51 -0.84
N ILE A 776 -24.87 1.51 -1.56
CA ILE A 776 -24.98 0.93 -2.90
C ILE A 776 -24.67 2.02 -3.91
N TYR A 777 -23.70 1.77 -4.77
CA TYR A 777 -23.27 2.65 -5.85
C TYR A 777 -23.61 2.09 -7.22
N TYR A 778 -23.87 2.95 -8.21
CA TYR A 778 -24.00 2.57 -9.61
C TYR A 778 -23.16 3.49 -10.50
N THR A 779 -22.18 2.95 -11.21
CA THR A 779 -21.36 3.70 -12.16
C THR A 779 -22.19 4.05 -13.39
N TRP A 780 -22.59 5.31 -13.52
CA TRP A 780 -23.18 5.85 -14.74
C TRP A 780 -22.11 6.45 -15.65
N ARG A 781 -22.41 6.51 -16.95
CA ARG A 781 -21.46 6.89 -18.00
C ARG A 781 -20.22 6.01 -17.92
N ASP A 782 -20.47 4.70 -17.79
CA ASP A 782 -19.45 3.71 -17.46
C ASP A 782 -18.61 3.35 -18.68
N THR A 783 -17.36 3.81 -18.71
CA THR A 783 -16.42 3.52 -19.80
C THR A 783 -15.89 2.07 -19.80
N ALA A 784 -16.30 1.25 -18.82
CA ALA A 784 -16.04 -0.19 -18.85
C ALA A 784 -16.92 -0.94 -19.84
N LEU A 785 -18.14 -0.47 -20.04
CA LEU A 785 -19.17 -1.10 -20.87
C LEU A 785 -19.02 -0.71 -22.34
N LEU A 786 -18.78 -1.70 -23.20
CA LEU A 786 -18.61 -1.50 -24.64
C LEU A 786 -19.91 -1.59 -25.44
N SER A 787 -21.04 -1.78 -24.76
CA SER A 787 -22.35 -1.84 -25.41
C SER A 787 -22.72 -0.46 -25.93
N VAL A 788 -23.35 -0.44 -27.11
CA VAL A 788 -23.78 0.79 -27.78
C VAL A 788 -25.31 0.79 -27.91
N GLY A 789 -25.90 1.95 -27.68
CA GLY A 789 -27.34 2.17 -27.80
C GLY A 789 -27.73 2.82 -29.11
N GLN A 790 -28.98 3.30 -29.16
CA GLN A 790 -29.58 3.94 -30.32
C GLN A 790 -29.61 3.06 -31.59
N PRO A 791 -30.23 1.87 -31.56
CA PRO A 791 -30.18 0.92 -32.67
C PRO A 791 -30.75 1.48 -34.00
N ALA A 792 -30.18 1.04 -35.13
CA ALA A 792 -30.46 1.55 -36.47
C ALA A 792 -31.78 1.07 -37.14
N ALA A 793 -32.59 0.25 -36.48
CA ALA A 793 -33.86 -0.25 -37.04
C ALA A 793 -34.92 0.86 -37.21
N THR A 794 -35.96 0.64 -38.03
CA THR A 794 -36.96 1.63 -38.46
C THR A 794 -37.54 2.42 -37.27
N GLY A 795 -37.14 3.69 -37.15
CA GLY A 795 -37.37 4.55 -35.98
C GLY A 795 -36.11 4.99 -35.23
N GLY A 796 -34.90 4.61 -35.69
CA GLY A 796 -33.62 4.94 -35.07
C GLY A 796 -33.41 6.43 -34.84
N GLY A 797 -32.80 6.77 -33.69
CA GLY A 797 -32.39 8.13 -33.33
C GLY A 797 -31.26 8.66 -34.20
N GLN A 798 -30.71 9.83 -33.86
CA GLN A 798 -29.72 10.52 -34.68
C GLN A 798 -28.27 10.06 -34.46
N GLY A 799 -28.02 9.28 -33.40
CA GLY A 799 -26.72 9.27 -32.75
C GLY A 799 -26.56 10.47 -31.82
N VAL A 800 -25.34 10.77 -31.36
CA VAL A 800 -25.04 11.96 -30.54
C VAL A 800 -24.09 12.88 -31.29
N ARG A 801 -24.29 14.19 -31.18
CA ARG A 801 -23.49 15.22 -31.87
C ARG A 801 -22.81 16.12 -30.86
N LEU A 802 -21.60 16.59 -31.21
CA LEU A 802 -20.90 17.57 -30.40
C LEU A 802 -21.60 18.94 -30.49
N GLY A 803 -21.79 19.62 -29.36
CA GLY A 803 -22.33 20.99 -29.29
C GLY A 803 -23.83 21.05 -28.99
N ASN A 804 -24.55 19.94 -29.23
CA ASN A 804 -25.98 19.83 -28.92
C ASN A 804 -26.26 19.83 -27.42
N GLU A 805 -25.25 19.78 -26.54
CA GLU A 805 -25.42 19.80 -25.08
C GLU A 805 -25.67 21.20 -24.50
N THR A 806 -25.51 22.27 -25.29
CA THR A 806 -25.63 23.67 -24.82
C THR A 806 -26.53 24.56 -25.66
N SER A 807 -26.70 24.27 -26.94
CA SER A 807 -27.59 25.02 -27.83
C SER A 807 -27.90 24.24 -29.10
N TYR A 808 -29.02 24.58 -29.75
CA TYR A 808 -29.33 24.13 -31.10
C TYR A 808 -28.41 24.83 -32.12
N ASP A 809 -27.48 24.09 -32.74
CA ASP A 809 -26.67 24.59 -33.87
C ASP A 809 -26.92 23.76 -35.14
N PRO A 810 -27.64 24.30 -36.14
CA PRO A 810 -27.88 23.61 -37.41
C PRO A 810 -26.68 23.65 -38.39
N THR A 811 -25.55 24.30 -38.05
CA THR A 811 -24.49 24.69 -39.01
C THR A 811 -23.06 24.17 -38.77
N THR A 812 -22.74 23.48 -37.67
CA THR A 812 -21.37 22.91 -37.43
C THR A 812 -21.40 21.43 -36.94
N PRO A 813 -20.29 20.63 -37.03
CA PRO A 813 -20.28 19.39 -37.83
C PRO A 813 -19.99 18.08 -37.06
N ALA A 814 -20.27 16.95 -37.74
CA ALA A 814 -19.98 15.54 -37.42
C ALA A 814 -20.72 14.94 -36.19
N ALA A 815 -21.40 13.82 -36.42
CA ALA A 815 -21.86 12.98 -35.31
C ALA A 815 -20.65 12.54 -34.48
N ALA A 816 -20.66 12.79 -33.18
CA ALA A 816 -19.70 12.23 -32.24
C ALA A 816 -19.81 10.71 -32.28
N TYR A 817 -21.05 10.21 -32.27
CA TYR A 817 -21.34 8.80 -32.42
C TYR A 817 -22.57 8.65 -33.32
N GLY A 818 -22.45 7.84 -34.37
CA GLY A 818 -23.56 7.58 -35.29
C GLY A 818 -24.67 6.74 -34.65
N ILE A 819 -25.75 6.54 -35.42
CA ILE A 819 -26.85 5.63 -35.05
C ILE A 819 -26.29 4.22 -34.87
N GLY A 820 -26.67 3.57 -33.77
CA GLY A 820 -26.23 2.22 -33.39
C GLY A 820 -24.82 2.18 -32.82
N LEU A 821 -24.19 3.34 -32.61
CA LEU A 821 -22.81 3.46 -32.14
C LEU A 821 -22.68 4.34 -30.89
N VAL A 822 -23.80 4.73 -30.25
CA VAL A 822 -23.80 5.62 -29.09
C VAL A 822 -23.34 4.87 -27.85
N PRO A 823 -22.19 5.20 -27.26
CA PRO A 823 -21.67 4.46 -26.12
C PRO A 823 -22.24 4.99 -24.81
N THR A 824 -21.98 4.30 -23.70
CA THR A 824 -22.54 4.61 -22.36
C THR A 824 -22.36 6.06 -21.89
N ILE A 825 -21.28 6.75 -22.27
CA ILE A 825 -21.08 8.17 -21.92
C ILE A 825 -22.12 9.10 -22.58
N GLY A 826 -22.76 8.69 -23.67
CA GLY A 826 -23.82 9.44 -24.32
C GLY A 826 -25.23 8.91 -24.01
N LEU A 827 -25.35 7.84 -23.21
CA LEU A 827 -26.63 7.22 -22.92
C LEU A 827 -27.26 7.76 -21.62
N PRO A 828 -28.59 7.98 -21.59
CA PRO A 828 -29.31 8.44 -20.42
C PRO A 828 -29.19 7.51 -19.21
N LEU A 829 -29.30 8.09 -18.01
CA LEU A 829 -29.56 7.37 -16.77
C LEU A 829 -31.02 6.92 -16.78
N LEU A 830 -31.26 5.61 -16.83
CA LEU A 830 -32.59 5.01 -16.77
C LEU A 830 -32.95 4.73 -15.31
N MET A 831 -34.15 5.12 -14.90
CA MET A 831 -34.69 4.93 -13.57
C MET A 831 -36.00 4.13 -13.64
N ASP A 832 -36.13 3.07 -12.84
CA ASP A 832 -37.34 2.25 -12.67
C ASP A 832 -37.83 2.40 -11.23
N PHE A 833 -39.04 2.91 -11.06
CA PHE A 833 -39.72 3.08 -9.78
C PHE A 833 -40.91 2.13 -9.70
N ARG A 834 -41.00 1.38 -8.60
CA ARG A 834 -42.09 0.46 -8.33
C ARG A 834 -42.77 0.82 -7.01
N VAL A 835 -44.04 1.18 -7.11
CA VAL A 835 -44.93 1.40 -5.98
C VAL A 835 -45.95 0.27 -5.97
N TYR A 836 -46.07 -0.43 -4.84
CA TYR A 836 -46.99 -1.56 -4.73
C TYR A 836 -48.36 -1.10 -4.21
N PRO A 837 -49.47 -1.73 -4.64
CA PRO A 837 -50.80 -1.37 -4.17
C PRO A 837 -50.92 -1.46 -2.65
N ASN A 838 -51.37 -0.39 -2.01
CA ASN A 838 -51.63 -0.36 -0.58
C ASN A 838 -52.64 0.75 -0.25
N SER A 839 -53.68 0.41 0.52
CA SER A 839 -54.76 1.33 0.89
C SER A 839 -54.37 2.40 1.92
N GLN A 840 -53.18 2.32 2.51
CA GLN A 840 -52.63 3.33 3.43
C GLN A 840 -51.97 4.49 2.68
N ILE A 841 -51.66 4.31 1.40
CA ILE A 841 -51.11 5.34 0.52
C ILE A 841 -52.24 6.33 0.19
N GLN A 842 -51.97 7.62 0.21
CA GLN A 842 -52.95 8.67 -0.14
C GLN A 842 -52.84 9.09 -1.60
N GLY A 843 -51.65 8.98 -2.19
CA GLY A 843 -51.32 9.40 -3.54
C GLY A 843 -51.42 10.91 -3.75
N SER A 844 -51.15 11.69 -2.70
CA SER A 844 -51.31 13.16 -2.69
C SER A 844 -50.07 13.90 -3.19
N ASN A 845 -48.90 13.27 -3.14
CA ASN A 845 -47.65 13.84 -3.61
C ASN A 845 -47.59 13.87 -5.14
N GLN A 846 -47.03 14.94 -5.71
CA GLN A 846 -46.92 15.13 -7.16
C GLN A 846 -45.50 15.52 -7.58
N LEU A 847 -44.99 14.84 -8.61
CA LEU A 847 -43.74 15.19 -9.27
C LEU A 847 -43.95 16.38 -10.20
N LEU A 848 -43.02 17.33 -10.11
CA LEU A 848 -42.86 18.41 -11.06
C LEU A 848 -42.02 17.93 -12.25
N GLY A 849 -42.44 18.32 -13.44
CA GLY A 849 -41.67 18.09 -14.66
C GLY A 849 -42.07 19.06 -15.75
N PHE A 850 -41.65 18.75 -16.96
CA PHE A 850 -41.88 19.58 -18.12
C PHE A 850 -42.16 18.73 -19.36
N PHE A 851 -43.12 19.14 -20.18
CA PHE A 851 -43.34 18.53 -21.49
C PHE A 851 -42.24 19.02 -22.45
N ALA A 852 -41.37 18.11 -22.91
CA ALA A 852 -40.22 18.46 -23.73
C ALA A 852 -40.59 19.16 -25.06
N ILE A 853 -41.80 18.94 -25.59
CA ILE A 853 -42.24 19.47 -26.89
C ILE A 853 -43.68 19.99 -26.79
N ALA A 854 -43.96 21.17 -27.37
CA ALA A 854 -45.32 21.64 -27.55
C ALA A 854 -46.09 20.75 -28.54
N SER A 855 -47.25 20.25 -28.12
CA SER A 855 -48.25 19.75 -29.04
C SER A 855 -49.36 20.78 -29.22
N ASN A 856 -49.96 20.80 -30.42
CA ASN A 856 -51.18 21.55 -30.68
C ASN A 856 -52.29 20.56 -31.08
N PRO A 857 -53.36 20.38 -30.27
CA PRO A 857 -53.63 21.10 -29.02
C PRO A 857 -52.68 20.71 -27.87
N VAL A 858 -52.48 21.65 -26.94
CA VAL A 858 -51.64 21.49 -25.74
C VAL A 858 -52.11 20.26 -24.96
N GLY A 859 -51.19 19.32 -24.67
CA GLY A 859 -51.47 18.10 -23.92
C GLY A 859 -51.64 16.83 -24.78
N THR A 860 -51.41 16.92 -26.10
CA THR A 860 -51.28 15.73 -26.94
C THR A 860 -49.88 15.15 -26.78
N GLU A 861 -49.75 13.89 -26.39
CA GLU A 861 -48.43 13.25 -26.23
C GLU A 861 -47.88 12.87 -27.61
N ILE A 862 -46.78 13.50 -28.00
CA ILE A 862 -46.07 13.24 -29.26
C ILE A 862 -44.66 12.69 -28.96
N PRO A 863 -44.15 11.79 -29.81
CA PRO A 863 -42.81 11.23 -29.64
C PRO A 863 -41.71 12.28 -30.02
N PRO A 864 -40.49 12.20 -29.45
CA PRO A 864 -39.98 11.15 -28.56
C PRO A 864 -40.51 11.20 -27.13
N PHE A 865 -40.44 10.05 -26.47
CA PHE A 865 -40.95 9.86 -25.11
C PHE A 865 -39.81 9.67 -24.11
N TRP A 866 -39.96 10.20 -22.90
CA TRP A 866 -39.00 10.07 -21.79
C TRP A 866 -39.45 9.08 -20.73
N THR A 867 -40.77 8.89 -20.60
CA THR A 867 -41.34 8.05 -19.53
C THR A 867 -42.28 7.00 -20.12
N ALA A 868 -42.18 5.77 -19.63
CA ALA A 868 -43.11 4.67 -19.84
C ALA A 868 -43.69 4.24 -18.48
N TYR A 869 -44.99 4.00 -18.39
CA TYR A 869 -45.60 3.66 -17.11
C TYR A 869 -46.87 2.81 -17.23
N THR A 870 -47.19 2.10 -16.15
CA THR A 870 -48.48 1.47 -15.91
C THR A 870 -48.92 1.83 -14.50
N VAL A 871 -50.13 2.39 -14.37
CA VAL A 871 -50.66 2.83 -13.07
C VAL A 871 -52.10 2.38 -12.88
N GLY A 872 -52.39 1.89 -11.67
CA GLY A 872 -53.73 1.55 -11.24
C GLY A 872 -54.54 2.80 -10.84
N GLY A 873 -55.84 2.61 -10.63
CA GLY A 873 -56.74 3.70 -10.23
C GLY A 873 -58.18 3.25 -10.09
N ILE A 874 -59.09 4.18 -9.85
CA ILE A 874 -60.53 3.92 -9.86
C ILE A 874 -61.13 4.55 -11.12
N PRO A 875 -61.64 3.75 -12.08
CA PRO A 875 -62.28 4.28 -13.26
C PRO A 875 -63.59 4.99 -12.92
N ALA A 876 -63.79 6.18 -13.47
CA ALA A 876 -65.02 6.95 -13.28
C ALA A 876 -66.27 6.20 -13.80
N ALA A 877 -66.10 5.32 -14.80
CA ALA A 877 -67.18 4.57 -15.42
C ALA A 877 -67.66 3.37 -14.59
N THR A 878 -66.78 2.71 -13.84
CA THR A 878 -67.09 1.46 -13.11
C THR A 878 -67.05 1.62 -11.60
N GLY A 879 -66.26 2.57 -11.08
CA GLY A 879 -66.03 2.75 -9.64
C GLY A 879 -65.24 1.61 -8.98
N ILE A 880 -64.78 0.62 -9.75
CA ILE A 880 -64.06 -0.56 -9.24
C ILE A 880 -62.55 -0.29 -9.28
N PRO A 881 -61.81 -0.41 -8.16
CA PRO A 881 -60.37 -0.26 -8.14
C PRO A 881 -59.66 -1.24 -9.08
N ILE A 882 -58.80 -0.72 -9.95
CA ILE A 882 -57.85 -1.48 -10.76
C ILE A 882 -56.49 -1.34 -10.09
N THR A 883 -55.97 -2.44 -9.53
CA THR A 883 -54.64 -2.48 -8.94
C THR A 883 -53.60 -3.01 -9.93
N VAL A 884 -52.39 -2.45 -9.88
CA VAL A 884 -51.25 -2.87 -10.68
C VAL A 884 -50.19 -3.45 -9.76
N ASP A 885 -49.82 -4.71 -10.00
CA ASP A 885 -48.60 -5.25 -9.43
C ASP A 885 -47.41 -4.91 -10.34
N PRO A 886 -46.49 -4.03 -9.92
CA PRO A 886 -45.39 -3.60 -10.75
C PRO A 886 -44.42 -4.73 -11.12
N ASP A 887 -44.35 -5.82 -10.35
CA ASP A 887 -43.44 -6.94 -10.66
C ASP A 887 -43.92 -7.76 -11.88
N SER A 888 -45.23 -7.74 -12.17
CA SER A 888 -45.83 -8.43 -13.32
C SER A 888 -46.03 -7.52 -14.55
N ALA A 889 -45.80 -6.21 -14.41
CA ALA A 889 -45.96 -5.24 -15.48
C ALA A 889 -44.75 -5.23 -16.42
N ALA A 890 -44.76 -6.10 -17.44
CA ALA A 890 -43.70 -6.16 -18.46
C ALA A 890 -43.84 -5.09 -19.57
N ILE A 891 -45.07 -4.63 -19.82
CA ILE A 891 -45.40 -3.64 -20.85
C ILE A 891 -46.15 -2.48 -20.18
N ALA A 892 -45.78 -1.26 -20.55
CA ALA A 892 -46.45 -0.03 -20.18
C ALA A 892 -47.86 0.01 -20.80
N GLN A 893 -48.86 0.33 -19.98
CA GLN A 893 -50.26 0.40 -20.39
C GLN A 893 -50.89 1.76 -20.07
N GLY A 894 -50.13 2.67 -19.47
CA GLY A 894 -50.57 4.01 -19.11
C GLY A 894 -51.49 3.98 -17.90
N ASN A 895 -52.45 4.90 -17.86
CA ASN A 895 -53.43 4.97 -16.78
C ASN A 895 -54.61 4.03 -17.06
N LEU A 896 -54.63 2.88 -16.38
CA LEU A 896 -55.67 1.86 -16.56
C LEU A 896 -57.05 2.31 -16.07
N ALA A 897 -57.12 3.33 -15.22
CA ALA A 897 -58.39 3.86 -14.72
C ALA A 897 -59.04 4.87 -15.67
N ALA A 898 -58.29 5.41 -16.63
CA ALA A 898 -58.81 6.35 -17.62
C ALA A 898 -58.25 6.03 -19.02
N PRO A 899 -58.45 4.80 -19.54
CA PRO A 899 -57.85 4.39 -20.80
C PRO A 899 -58.32 5.31 -21.94
N GLY A 900 -57.36 5.90 -22.66
CA GLY A 900 -57.63 6.81 -23.79
C GLY A 900 -57.93 8.26 -23.41
N ALA A 901 -57.87 8.64 -22.12
CA ALA A 901 -57.90 10.05 -21.73
C ALA A 901 -56.59 10.76 -22.13
N PRO A 902 -56.59 12.09 -22.38
CA PRO A 902 -55.36 12.86 -22.54
C PRO A 902 -54.42 12.65 -21.34
N GLY A 903 -53.15 12.33 -21.60
CA GLY A 903 -52.17 12.00 -20.56
C GLY A 903 -52.29 10.60 -19.96
N ALA A 904 -53.10 9.71 -20.54
CA ALA A 904 -53.27 8.32 -20.10
C ALA A 904 -52.55 7.30 -20.98
N LEU A 905 -51.75 7.73 -21.97
CA LEU A 905 -51.05 6.80 -22.85
C LEU A 905 -49.95 6.04 -22.10
N PRO A 906 -49.55 4.87 -22.60
CA PRO A 906 -48.42 4.10 -22.07
C PRO A 906 -47.10 4.85 -21.89
N ARG A 907 -46.92 5.93 -22.66
CA ARG A 907 -45.69 6.71 -22.72
C ARG A 907 -46.01 8.19 -22.79
N ASN A 908 -45.14 9.01 -22.20
CA ASN A 908 -45.26 10.45 -22.23
C ASN A 908 -43.91 11.15 -22.47
N GLN A 909 -43.98 12.43 -22.84
CA GLN A 909 -42.83 13.30 -23.13
C GLN A 909 -42.39 14.14 -21.91
N VAL A 910 -42.78 13.73 -20.70
CA VAL A 910 -42.46 14.47 -19.47
C VAL A 910 -41.05 14.13 -19.02
N ILE A 911 -40.23 15.17 -18.90
CA ILE A 911 -38.94 15.15 -18.20
C ILE A 911 -39.22 15.55 -16.75
N PHE A 912 -38.96 14.64 -15.81
CA PHE A 912 -39.14 14.93 -14.39
C PHE A 912 -37.95 15.69 -13.83
N PHE A 913 -38.22 16.77 -13.09
CA PHE A 913 -37.17 17.53 -12.44
C PHE A 913 -36.66 16.81 -11.21
N GLY A 914 -35.36 16.96 -10.95
CA GLY A 914 -34.71 16.30 -9.85
C GLY A 914 -33.23 16.61 -9.80
N GLN A 915 -32.51 15.88 -8.96
CA GLN A 915 -31.07 16.03 -8.77
C GLN A 915 -30.45 14.65 -8.60
N GLY A 916 -29.37 14.37 -9.32
CA GLY A 916 -28.49 13.23 -9.06
C GLY A 916 -27.33 13.66 -8.17
N ASP A 917 -27.07 12.89 -7.12
CA ASP A 917 -25.90 13.05 -6.25
C ASP A 917 -24.89 11.96 -6.61
N PHE A 918 -23.72 12.39 -7.05
CA PHE A 918 -22.67 11.53 -7.58
C PHE A 918 -21.41 11.61 -6.72
N VAL A 919 -20.68 10.50 -6.67
CA VAL A 919 -19.33 10.45 -6.12
C VAL A 919 -18.33 10.05 -7.20
N VAL A 920 -17.25 10.83 -7.31
CA VAL A 920 -16.11 10.50 -8.15
C VAL A 920 -15.21 9.55 -7.37
N ARG A 921 -15.37 8.24 -7.57
CA ARG A 921 -14.45 7.22 -7.00
C ARG A 921 -13.84 6.30 -8.05
N VAL A 922 -14.55 6.02 -9.15
CA VAL A 922 -14.06 5.19 -10.26
C VAL A 922 -13.35 6.07 -11.28
N ASN A 923 -12.12 5.70 -11.60
CA ASN A 923 -11.26 6.41 -12.54
C ASN A 923 -10.69 5.42 -13.53
N ARG A 924 -10.76 5.74 -14.82
CA ARG A 924 -10.22 4.86 -15.86
C ARG A 924 -9.33 5.60 -16.85
N ALA A 925 -8.26 4.94 -17.23
CA ALA A 925 -7.39 5.33 -18.31
C ALA A 925 -7.00 4.12 -19.14
N HIS A 926 -6.51 4.36 -20.34
CA HIS A 926 -5.99 3.32 -21.22
C HIS A 926 -4.65 3.74 -21.80
N THR A 927 -3.85 2.75 -22.16
CA THR A 927 -2.60 2.98 -22.86
C THR A 927 -2.85 3.27 -24.33
N ARG A 928 -1.87 3.84 -25.03
CA ARG A 928 -1.71 3.62 -26.48
C ARG A 928 -1.59 2.12 -26.75
N TRP A 929 -1.78 1.73 -28.00
CA TRP A 929 -1.48 0.34 -28.37
C TRP A 929 0.04 0.14 -28.36
N PHE A 930 0.52 -0.98 -27.83
CA PHE A 930 1.93 -1.33 -27.90
C PHE A 930 2.13 -2.41 -28.94
N GLU A 931 3.10 -2.21 -29.83
CA GLU A 931 3.56 -3.25 -30.75
C GLU A 931 4.60 -4.13 -30.05
N CYS A 932 4.35 -5.44 -30.00
CA CYS A 932 5.27 -6.38 -29.36
C CYS A 932 6.60 -6.48 -30.11
N ALA A 933 6.59 -6.44 -31.45
CA ALA A 933 7.82 -6.51 -32.25
C ALA A 933 7.82 -5.49 -33.39
N PRO A 934 8.17 -4.22 -33.12
CA PRO A 934 8.29 -3.18 -34.14
C PRO A 934 9.16 -3.67 -35.31
N GLY A 935 8.57 -3.75 -36.50
CA GLY A 935 9.25 -4.13 -37.75
C GLY A 935 9.41 -5.63 -38.03
N ALA A 936 8.84 -6.54 -37.22
CA ALA A 936 8.90 -7.99 -37.44
C ALA A 936 7.52 -8.65 -37.30
N ALA A 937 6.75 -8.67 -38.40
CA ALA A 937 5.41 -9.26 -38.45
C ALA A 937 5.44 -10.81 -38.37
N GLY A 938 4.38 -11.39 -37.78
CA GLY A 938 3.92 -12.72 -38.18
C GLY A 938 4.04 -13.90 -37.19
N LEU A 939 4.59 -13.73 -35.97
CA LEU A 939 4.58 -14.81 -34.97
C LEU A 939 3.97 -14.37 -33.62
N PRO A 940 3.12 -15.21 -33.00
CA PRO A 940 2.40 -14.90 -31.77
C PRO A 940 3.33 -14.76 -30.57
N PHE A 941 3.09 -13.75 -29.71
CA PHE A 941 3.75 -13.61 -28.41
C PHE A 941 2.90 -14.23 -27.29
N ASN A 942 3.58 -14.80 -26.31
CA ASN A 942 3.00 -15.18 -25.02
C ASN A 942 3.37 -14.13 -23.98
N PHE A 943 2.41 -13.76 -23.14
CA PHE A 943 2.56 -12.71 -22.14
C PHE A 943 2.72 -13.31 -20.74
N ALA A 944 3.51 -12.65 -19.90
CA ALA A 944 3.46 -12.84 -18.45
C ALA A 944 2.40 -11.90 -17.87
N GLU A 945 1.95 -12.19 -16.65
CA GLU A 945 1.17 -11.21 -15.89
C GLU A 945 1.98 -9.92 -15.68
N PRO A 946 1.33 -8.74 -15.73
CA PRO A 946 2.01 -7.48 -15.55
C PRO A 946 2.57 -7.35 -14.13
N VAL A 947 3.66 -6.62 -14.01
CA VAL A 947 4.18 -6.22 -12.71
C VAL A 947 3.69 -4.80 -12.42
N ILE A 948 3.04 -4.65 -11.28
CA ILE A 948 2.39 -3.42 -10.82
C ILE A 948 3.08 -2.99 -9.53
N GLU A 949 3.58 -1.75 -9.48
CA GLU A 949 4.14 -1.18 -8.25
C GLU A 949 3.45 0.15 -7.88
N PRO A 950 3.06 0.36 -6.60
CA PRO A 950 3.11 -0.61 -5.51
C PRO A 950 2.23 -1.84 -5.80
N SER A 951 2.57 -2.97 -5.18
CA SER A 951 1.77 -4.19 -5.37
C SER A 951 0.34 -3.96 -4.88
N VAL A 952 -0.63 -4.70 -5.43
CA VAL A 952 -2.05 -4.56 -5.06
C VAL A 952 -2.27 -4.74 -3.55
N ALA A 953 -1.44 -5.55 -2.89
CA ALA A 953 -1.49 -5.76 -1.44
C ALA A 953 -1.00 -4.56 -0.61
N ALA A 954 -0.21 -3.67 -1.21
CA ALA A 954 0.33 -2.47 -0.57
C ALA A 954 -0.54 -1.22 -0.79
N LEU A 955 -1.67 -1.35 -1.50
CA LEU A 955 -2.60 -0.23 -1.70
C LEU A 955 -3.35 0.12 -0.41
N PRO A 956 -3.75 1.38 -0.21
CA PRO A 956 -4.53 1.78 0.96
C PRO A 956 -5.83 0.96 1.11
N VAL A 957 -6.23 0.71 2.36
CA VAL A 957 -7.41 -0.10 2.67
C VAL A 957 -8.69 0.49 2.05
N GLY A 958 -9.48 -0.38 1.41
CA GLY A 958 -10.72 0.00 0.72
C GLY A 958 -10.51 0.66 -0.65
N THR A 959 -9.28 0.68 -1.16
CA THR A 959 -8.98 1.09 -2.55
C THR A 959 -8.75 -0.12 -3.45
N GLN A 960 -8.86 0.06 -4.77
CA GLN A 960 -8.59 -0.99 -5.75
C GLN A 960 -7.87 -0.45 -6.97
N LEU A 961 -6.97 -1.27 -7.53
CA LEU A 961 -6.33 -1.05 -8.82
C LEU A 961 -6.52 -2.31 -9.66
N LEU A 962 -7.13 -2.16 -10.83
CA LEU A 962 -7.35 -3.24 -11.78
C LEU A 962 -6.73 -2.86 -13.12
N VAL A 963 -6.09 -3.82 -13.78
CA VAL A 963 -5.58 -3.64 -15.14
C VAL A 963 -6.18 -4.72 -16.02
N GLN A 964 -6.81 -4.30 -17.10
CA GLN A 964 -7.48 -5.19 -18.06
C GLN A 964 -6.88 -5.02 -19.44
N PHE A 965 -6.97 -6.05 -20.27
CA PHE A 965 -6.20 -6.15 -21.51
C PHE A 965 -7.07 -6.45 -22.72
N ARG A 966 -6.62 -6.02 -23.88
CA ARG A 966 -7.12 -6.54 -25.14
C ARG A 966 -5.99 -6.65 -26.15
N GLY A 967 -6.12 -7.62 -27.03
CA GLY A 967 -5.09 -8.02 -27.99
C GLY A 967 -5.54 -7.85 -29.43
N ALA A 968 -4.59 -7.58 -30.32
CA ALA A 968 -4.81 -7.51 -31.76
C ALA A 968 -3.70 -8.23 -32.53
N THR A 969 -4.08 -8.85 -33.66
CA THR A 969 -3.16 -9.53 -34.59
C THR A 969 -2.75 -8.64 -35.76
N GLY A 970 -3.36 -7.47 -35.90
CA GLY A 970 -2.99 -6.47 -36.90
C GLY A 970 -3.69 -5.15 -36.67
N MET A 971 -3.07 -4.06 -37.10
CA MET A 971 -3.67 -2.72 -37.11
C MET A 971 -3.26 -1.95 -38.35
N ASN A 972 -4.18 -1.14 -38.88
CA ASN A 972 -3.94 -0.26 -40.03
C ASN A 972 -4.44 1.15 -39.70
N SER A 973 -3.62 2.18 -39.95
CA SER A 973 -3.99 3.60 -39.79
C SER A 973 -3.68 4.38 -41.07
N ALA A 974 -4.52 5.36 -41.40
CA ALA A 974 -4.32 6.26 -42.54
C ALA A 974 -3.55 7.56 -42.17
N GLY A 975 -3.23 7.76 -40.89
CA GLY A 975 -2.52 8.94 -40.36
C GLY A 975 -1.66 8.58 -39.15
N ASN A 976 -1.65 9.43 -38.11
CA ASN A 976 -0.99 9.12 -36.83
C ASN A 976 -1.42 7.74 -36.35
N LYS A 977 -0.46 6.90 -35.95
CA LYS A 977 -0.81 5.54 -35.59
C LYS A 977 -1.27 5.47 -34.14
N PRO A 978 -2.30 4.67 -33.82
CA PRO A 978 -2.83 4.53 -32.46
C PRO A 978 -1.86 3.82 -31.50
N TRP A 979 -0.74 3.30 -32.02
CA TRP A 979 0.39 2.80 -31.24
C TRP A 979 1.52 3.82 -31.04
N GLU A 980 1.37 5.03 -31.58
CA GLU A 980 2.31 6.13 -31.39
C GLU A 980 1.82 7.09 -30.30
N VAL A 981 0.52 7.43 -30.22
CA VAL A 981 0.04 8.40 -29.20
C VAL A 981 -1.36 8.08 -28.67
N ALA A 982 -1.55 8.13 -27.35
CA ALA A 982 -2.83 7.82 -26.69
C ALA A 982 -3.89 8.95 -26.85
N SER A 983 -3.49 10.18 -27.16
CA SER A 983 -4.41 11.31 -27.36
C SER A 983 -5.37 11.14 -28.55
N GLU A 984 -5.08 10.22 -29.48
CA GLU A 984 -5.93 9.89 -30.62
C GLU A 984 -7.05 8.89 -30.27
N LEU A 985 -7.09 8.41 -29.02
CA LEU A 985 -8.07 7.45 -28.55
C LEU A 985 -9.25 8.13 -27.85
N ASP A 986 -10.43 7.50 -27.85
CA ASP A 986 -11.60 7.92 -27.06
C ASP A 986 -11.56 7.37 -25.63
N ALA A 987 -12.58 7.66 -24.81
CA ALA A 987 -12.67 7.18 -23.43
C ALA A 987 -12.69 5.64 -23.27
N TYR A 988 -12.87 4.90 -24.36
CA TYR A 988 -12.91 3.43 -24.42
C TYR A 988 -11.63 2.84 -25.03
N GLY A 989 -10.64 3.68 -25.37
CA GLY A 989 -9.40 3.29 -26.02
C GLY A 989 -9.54 3.00 -27.53
N ASN A 990 -10.69 3.33 -28.13
CA ASN A 990 -11.00 3.15 -29.55
C ASN A 990 -10.64 4.43 -30.35
N PRO A 991 -10.72 4.44 -31.69
CA PRO A 991 -10.49 5.67 -32.45
C PRO A 991 -11.38 6.82 -31.99
N ARG A 992 -10.78 7.98 -31.70
CA ARG A 992 -11.54 9.17 -31.31
C ARG A 992 -12.50 9.60 -32.43
N PRO A 993 -13.77 9.91 -32.12
CA PRO A 993 -14.67 10.55 -33.06
C PRO A 993 -14.07 11.81 -33.70
N GLY A 994 -14.07 11.87 -35.04
CA GLY A 994 -13.48 12.97 -35.79
C GLY A 994 -11.93 13.00 -35.81
N GLY A 995 -11.27 12.04 -35.15
CA GLY A 995 -9.82 11.85 -35.17
C GLY A 995 -9.35 10.97 -36.33
N THR A 996 -8.08 10.57 -36.28
CA THR A 996 -7.49 9.70 -37.31
C THR A 996 -8.15 8.32 -37.30
N ALA A 997 -8.75 7.92 -38.42
CA ALA A 997 -9.37 6.59 -38.53
C ALA A 997 -8.30 5.49 -38.58
N PHE A 998 -8.48 4.46 -37.75
CA PHE A 998 -7.70 3.23 -37.79
C PHE A 998 -8.59 2.01 -37.58
N THR A 999 -8.15 0.88 -38.12
CA THR A 999 -8.83 -0.42 -38.00
C THR A 999 -7.98 -1.36 -37.18
N VAL A 1000 -8.62 -2.05 -36.23
CA VAL A 1000 -7.99 -3.07 -35.38
C VAL A 1000 -8.53 -4.45 -35.75
N THR A 1001 -7.62 -5.37 -36.06
CA THR A 1001 -7.94 -6.80 -36.18
C THR A 1001 -7.76 -7.44 -34.82
N PHE A 1002 -8.83 -7.48 -34.04
CA PHE A 1002 -8.80 -8.03 -32.67
C PHE A 1002 -8.49 -9.52 -32.66
N LEU A 1003 -7.74 -9.95 -31.64
CA LEU A 1003 -7.51 -11.36 -31.35
C LEU A 1003 -8.86 -12.06 -31.11
N GLY A 1004 -9.09 -13.18 -31.81
CA GLY A 1004 -10.37 -13.91 -31.72
C GLY A 1004 -11.58 -13.15 -32.26
N GLY A 1005 -11.39 -12.01 -32.95
CA GLY A 1005 -12.47 -11.21 -33.52
C GLY A 1005 -13.31 -10.42 -32.49
N THR A 1006 -12.88 -10.34 -31.22
CA THR A 1006 -13.64 -9.68 -30.15
C THR A 1006 -12.93 -8.45 -29.61
N ASN A 1007 -13.62 -7.31 -29.52
CA ASN A 1007 -13.11 -6.07 -28.89
C ASN A 1007 -13.25 -6.07 -27.34
N GLY A 1008 -13.39 -7.24 -26.72
CA GLY A 1008 -13.62 -7.35 -25.28
C GLY A 1008 -12.35 -7.12 -24.47
N TRP A 1009 -12.48 -6.47 -23.31
CA TRP A 1009 -11.42 -6.43 -22.30
C TRP A 1009 -11.36 -7.76 -21.53
N ARG A 1010 -10.15 -8.15 -21.15
CA ARG A 1010 -9.77 -9.40 -20.47
C ARG A 1010 -9.12 -9.07 -19.14
N ASP A 1011 -9.27 -9.95 -18.15
CA ASP A 1011 -8.77 -9.69 -16.80
C ASP A 1011 -7.35 -10.23 -16.61
N SER A 1012 -6.89 -11.11 -17.49
CA SER A 1012 -5.52 -11.66 -17.50
C SER A 1012 -4.82 -11.40 -18.83
N MET A 1013 -3.51 -11.15 -18.75
CA MET A 1013 -2.67 -10.98 -19.94
C MET A 1013 -2.52 -12.30 -20.72
N ALA A 1014 -2.67 -13.45 -20.07
CA ALA A 1014 -2.62 -14.76 -20.72
C ALA A 1014 -3.78 -14.97 -21.71
N GLU A 1015 -4.93 -14.32 -21.49
CA GLU A 1015 -6.08 -14.39 -22.39
C GLU A 1015 -5.85 -13.68 -23.74
N ILE A 1016 -4.79 -12.87 -23.83
CA ILE A 1016 -4.37 -12.20 -25.07
C ILE A 1016 -3.09 -12.78 -25.68
N ASN A 1017 -2.67 -13.98 -25.23
CA ASN A 1017 -1.62 -14.75 -25.89
C ASN A 1017 -1.95 -14.93 -27.37
N GLY A 1018 -0.96 -14.69 -28.24
CA GLY A 1018 -1.15 -14.66 -29.69
C GLY A 1018 -1.18 -13.27 -30.30
N SER A 1019 -1.24 -12.22 -29.48
CA SER A 1019 -1.32 -10.84 -29.97
C SER A 1019 0.02 -10.31 -30.48
N GLN A 1020 -0.04 -9.54 -31.57
CA GLN A 1020 1.07 -8.71 -32.04
C GLN A 1020 1.03 -7.32 -31.40
N PHE A 1021 -0.16 -6.85 -31.07
CA PHE A 1021 -0.38 -5.59 -30.38
C PHE A 1021 -1.26 -5.81 -29.16
N PHE A 1022 -1.03 -5.04 -28.10
CA PHE A 1022 -1.90 -5.05 -26.94
C PHE A 1022 -2.19 -3.63 -26.46
N GLN A 1023 -3.26 -3.51 -25.70
CA GLN A 1023 -3.63 -2.30 -24.99
C GLN A 1023 -4.06 -2.66 -23.58
N ALA A 1024 -3.72 -1.82 -22.60
CA ALA A 1024 -4.15 -1.96 -21.22
C ALA A 1024 -5.14 -0.86 -20.83
N ARG A 1025 -6.11 -1.20 -19.98
CA ARG A 1025 -7.03 -0.29 -19.30
C ARG A 1025 -6.76 -0.38 -17.80
N ILE A 1026 -6.42 0.76 -17.22
CA ILE A 1026 -6.17 0.92 -15.79
C ILE A 1026 -7.45 1.45 -15.16
N THR A 1027 -7.98 0.76 -14.15
CA THR A 1027 -9.11 1.19 -13.33
C THR A 1027 -8.64 1.39 -11.90
N MET A 1028 -8.83 2.61 -11.39
CA MET A 1028 -8.54 2.99 -10.02
C MET A 1028 -9.85 3.28 -9.29
N VAL A 1029 -10.08 2.62 -8.16
CA VAL A 1029 -11.25 2.81 -7.31
C VAL A 1029 -10.81 3.34 -5.96
N SER A 1030 -11.23 4.55 -5.64
CA SER A 1030 -10.93 5.22 -4.38
C SER A 1030 -11.96 4.85 -3.30
N ASN A 1031 -11.57 4.94 -2.03
CA ASN A 1031 -12.46 4.70 -0.90
C ASN A 1031 -13.33 5.95 -0.65
N PRO A 1032 -14.66 5.89 -0.81
CA PRO A 1032 -15.53 7.06 -0.70
C PRO A 1032 -15.72 7.57 0.74
N ILE A 1033 -15.29 6.81 1.75
CA ILE A 1033 -15.43 7.11 3.19
C ILE A 1033 -14.17 7.75 3.74
N SER A 1034 -13.03 7.07 3.58
CA SER A 1034 -11.75 7.59 4.07
C SER A 1034 -11.14 8.64 3.15
N GLY A 1035 -11.61 8.73 1.90
CA GLY A 1035 -10.99 9.55 0.87
C GLY A 1035 -9.66 8.99 0.35
N ALA A 1036 -9.25 7.80 0.80
CA ALA A 1036 -8.02 7.17 0.36
C ALA A 1036 -8.09 6.83 -1.14
N THR A 1037 -7.00 7.09 -1.85
CA THR A 1037 -6.87 6.85 -3.28
C THR A 1037 -5.76 5.84 -3.54
N PRO A 1038 -5.93 4.88 -4.47
CA PRO A 1038 -4.82 4.06 -4.93
C PRO A 1038 -3.79 4.91 -5.68
N GLU A 1039 -2.55 4.44 -5.75
CA GLU A 1039 -1.50 5.04 -6.58
C GLU A 1039 -0.85 3.98 -7.47
N LEU A 1040 -0.28 4.41 -8.59
CA LEU A 1040 0.49 3.56 -9.48
C LEU A 1040 1.79 4.28 -9.84
N ARG A 1041 2.93 3.70 -9.44
CA ARG A 1041 4.28 4.24 -9.66
C ARG A 1041 4.92 3.67 -10.91
N SER A 1042 4.64 2.41 -11.21
CA SER A 1042 5.18 1.79 -12.41
C SER A 1042 4.35 0.57 -12.84
N LEU A 1043 4.35 0.33 -14.15
CA LEU A 1043 3.59 -0.73 -14.79
C LEU A 1043 4.43 -1.38 -15.89
N GLY A 1044 4.79 -2.64 -15.70
CA GLY A 1044 5.62 -3.40 -16.63
C GLY A 1044 4.88 -4.57 -17.27
N PHE A 1045 5.05 -4.72 -18.58
CA PHE A 1045 4.55 -5.82 -19.39
C PHE A 1045 5.72 -6.61 -19.96
N ALA A 1046 5.73 -7.94 -19.81
CA ALA A 1046 6.74 -8.82 -20.36
C ALA A 1046 6.11 -9.84 -21.31
N PHE A 1047 6.75 -10.08 -22.46
CA PHE A 1047 6.26 -11.03 -23.46
C PHE A 1047 7.41 -11.70 -24.21
N ALA A 1048 7.19 -12.95 -24.65
CA ALA A 1048 8.20 -13.76 -25.33
C ALA A 1048 7.60 -14.69 -26.39
N ARG A 1049 8.40 -15.11 -27.37
CA ARG A 1049 8.07 -16.16 -28.35
C ARG A 1049 9.25 -17.02 -28.72
#